data_AF-A0A1V1PH62-F1
#
_entry.id   AF-A0A1V1PH62-F1
#
_cell.length_a   1.000
_cell.length_b   1.000
_cell.length_c   1.000
_cell.angle_alpha   90.00
_cell.angle_beta   90.00
_cell.angle_gamma   90.00
#
_symmetry.space_group_name_H-M   'P 1'
#
loop_
_entity.id
_entity.type
_entity.pdbx_description
1 polymer ?
#
loop_
_entity_poly.entity_id
_entity_poly.type
_entity_poly.pdbx_seq_one_letter_code
_entity_poly.pdbx_strand_id
1 'polypeptide(L)'
;MSNVKTTKCPGCQQSYRIPVSKEGKTASCKKCGQKFKIQFDSTAATPKKQDDQPRPTAKKETPISAPKEQKAPASPEPETTETKSESPSQDTVPGESSEKEAYDSITDASTSDVTSPSEQAPETPETPETPDNPEAPPEKPKEKKTMLEYDSSYRPLDPDTLMESLDIVVSEDKLQAHLVVKKPLDRDTTYKDIHYFLVEKKVLFGVVDEGKIKNFLKKKLLHNRPWLIAEGKSPVEPTDGEVSYLFDIDPLKKPVQEENDSKERIDFKDRGEMPYVTIGDLVAERKPGLPGVQGMDVYGAQIKTRKAKQATLRTGEGVELSYDKRLANAKINGMPVLQVERNQEKVIVVPEYYIKSDVNMKTGNVKFKGPVVVKGTVESGFSVTCATLSANEIMKATIDVEGDVLVAGGIIGATVRSKGKVEAKFIKGATIESFSNVTSPGGIIDSKVYTSGECIVEKGKILNSQVCAYQGVSTRDIGSHTSPESTLTIGVDPSLLKQVSQLEVDLAQKKKDLETFKEENKVPEDVAEQLEQLIAKIDPLKDSVEKTEAIRPSLAQKLEAVKKKANKKELQKTIKTIKEIETKYQAAKENLARLIQEREKLEKELGELPQMEAEITELEKKLEEVKNLISDDRQTAPIKVHGTAYRSTIIKGVHAELELRDDEKKAIFQEIYKVDEEDKVESVIASEPLKEKGK
;
A
#
# COMPACT_ATOMS: atom_id res chain seq x y z
N MET A 1 50.80 -8.68 12.78
CA MET A 1 49.78 -8.31 11.79
C MET A 1 50.35 -8.55 10.41
N SER A 2 49.93 -9.61 9.72
CA SER A 2 50.41 -9.93 8.36
C SER A 2 49.61 -9.12 7.34
N ASN A 3 50.26 -8.16 6.67
CA ASN A 3 49.67 -7.43 5.55
C ASN A 3 49.41 -8.40 4.38
N VAL A 4 48.13 -8.73 4.15
CA VAL A 4 47.65 -9.60 3.06
C VAL A 4 46.79 -8.77 2.12
N LYS A 5 47.10 -8.78 0.82
CA LYS A 5 46.33 -8.10 -0.24
C LYS A 5 45.72 -9.14 -1.19
N THR A 6 44.67 -8.75 -1.91
CA THR A 6 43.97 -9.64 -2.86
C THR A 6 44.46 -9.38 -4.28
N THR A 7 44.79 -10.43 -5.03
CA THR A 7 45.11 -10.37 -6.47
C THR A 7 44.19 -11.32 -7.24
N LYS A 8 43.89 -11.04 -8.51
CA LYS A 8 43.03 -11.88 -9.37
C LYS A 8 43.86 -12.59 -10.42
N CYS A 9 43.53 -13.85 -10.71
CA CYS A 9 44.11 -14.54 -11.86
C CYS A 9 43.60 -13.92 -13.18
N PRO A 10 44.48 -13.56 -14.13
CA PRO A 10 44.07 -12.93 -15.39
C PRO A 10 43.24 -13.84 -16.30
N GLY A 11 43.39 -15.17 -16.22
CA GLY A 11 42.64 -16.10 -17.07
C GLY A 11 41.22 -16.39 -16.60
N CYS A 12 41.02 -16.61 -15.29
CA CYS A 12 39.72 -17.07 -14.76
C CYS A 12 39.13 -16.16 -13.68
N GLN A 13 39.75 -15.00 -13.43
CA GLN A 13 39.37 -13.98 -12.45
C GLN A 13 39.23 -14.47 -10.99
N GLN A 14 39.75 -15.65 -10.66
CA GLN A 14 39.72 -16.17 -9.29
C GLN A 14 40.60 -15.28 -8.38
N SER A 15 40.04 -14.85 -7.25
CA SER A 15 40.73 -13.99 -6.28
C SER A 15 41.56 -14.80 -5.28
N TYR A 16 42.79 -14.36 -5.01
CA TYR A 16 43.72 -14.96 -4.06
C TYR A 16 44.19 -13.93 -3.04
N ARG A 17 44.13 -14.27 -1.75
CA ARG A 17 44.68 -13.47 -0.65
C ARG A 17 46.14 -13.87 -0.43
N ILE A 18 47.07 -12.95 -0.68
CA ILE A 18 48.51 -13.21 -0.65
C ILE A 18 49.22 -12.15 0.20
N PRO A 19 50.19 -12.52 1.05
CA PRO A 19 51.01 -11.54 1.78
C PRO A 19 51.71 -10.56 0.83
N VAL A 20 51.78 -9.29 1.21
CA VAL A 20 52.44 -8.24 0.39
C VAL A 20 53.91 -8.58 0.09
N SER A 21 54.59 -9.36 0.94
CA SER A 21 55.97 -9.84 0.71
C SER A 21 56.15 -10.78 -0.49
N LYS A 22 55.06 -11.18 -1.17
CA LYS A 22 55.08 -12.02 -2.38
C LYS A 22 54.75 -11.25 -3.65
N GLU A 23 54.63 -9.93 -3.60
CA GLU A 23 54.50 -9.06 -4.77
C GLU A 23 55.68 -9.29 -5.74
N GLY A 24 55.38 -9.38 -7.05
CA GLY A 24 56.35 -9.66 -8.11
C GLY A 24 56.69 -11.14 -8.33
N LYS A 25 56.30 -12.07 -7.45
CA LYS A 25 56.55 -13.52 -7.62
C LYS A 25 55.52 -14.16 -8.55
N THR A 26 55.94 -15.21 -9.26
CA THR A 26 55.05 -16.00 -10.14
C THR A 26 54.27 -17.02 -9.31
N ALA A 27 52.95 -17.03 -9.45
CA ALA A 27 52.04 -18.01 -8.87
C ALA A 27 51.24 -18.74 -9.96
N SER A 28 50.88 -20.00 -9.72
CA SER A 28 49.96 -20.75 -10.58
C SER A 28 48.54 -20.69 -10.01
N CYS A 29 47.57 -20.43 -10.88
CA CYS A 29 46.16 -20.46 -10.53
C CYS A 29 45.71 -21.91 -10.26
N LYS A 30 45.09 -22.16 -9.10
CA LYS A 30 44.51 -23.48 -8.78
C LYS A 30 43.31 -23.85 -9.65
N LYS A 31 42.60 -22.86 -10.22
CA LYS A 31 41.38 -23.08 -11.01
C LYS A 31 41.65 -23.33 -12.49
N CYS A 32 42.57 -22.60 -13.11
CA CYS A 32 42.86 -22.73 -14.55
C CYS A 32 44.30 -23.15 -14.89
N GLY A 33 45.17 -23.36 -13.88
CA GLY A 33 46.57 -23.75 -14.09
C GLY A 33 47.49 -22.65 -14.61
N GLN A 34 46.97 -21.50 -15.04
CA GLN A 34 47.77 -20.41 -15.61
C GLN A 34 48.74 -19.81 -14.60
N LYS A 35 50.01 -19.68 -15.00
CA LYS A 35 51.04 -18.97 -14.23
C LYS A 35 50.95 -17.47 -14.49
N PHE A 36 50.89 -16.66 -13.44
CA PHE A 36 50.84 -15.20 -13.51
C PHE A 36 51.71 -14.57 -12.41
N LYS A 37 52.19 -13.35 -12.64
CA LYS A 37 52.93 -12.59 -11.61
C LYS A 37 51.94 -11.93 -10.66
N ILE A 38 52.21 -12.01 -9.37
CA ILE A 38 51.40 -11.37 -8.33
C ILE A 38 51.65 -9.86 -8.39
N GLN A 39 50.64 -9.11 -8.80
CA GLN A 39 50.60 -7.65 -8.75
C GLN A 39 49.35 -7.23 -7.99
N PHE A 40 49.46 -6.17 -7.20
CA PHE A 40 48.34 -5.58 -6.47
C PHE A 40 48.01 -4.24 -7.13
N ASP A 41 46.78 -4.09 -7.63
CA ASP A 41 46.37 -2.86 -8.29
C ASP A 41 46.34 -1.70 -7.27
N SER A 42 47.18 -0.70 -7.49
CA SER A 42 47.08 0.61 -6.85
C SER A 42 46.00 1.42 -7.56
N THR A 43 44.99 1.87 -6.82
CA THR A 43 43.86 2.64 -7.34
C THR A 43 44.26 4.00 -7.91
N ALA A 44 43.50 4.41 -8.95
CA ALA A 44 43.33 5.74 -9.55
C ALA A 44 44.23 6.11 -10.76
N ALA A 45 43.68 6.01 -11.98
CA ALA A 45 43.73 7.04 -13.04
C ALA A 45 43.01 6.56 -14.33
N THR A 46 42.08 7.37 -14.84
CA THR A 46 41.46 7.30 -16.17
C THR A 46 42.52 7.48 -17.28
N PRO A 47 42.36 6.88 -18.49
CA PRO A 47 42.09 7.73 -19.66
C PRO A 47 41.25 7.08 -20.80
N LYS A 48 40.99 7.94 -21.80
CA LYS A 48 40.09 7.89 -22.96
C LYS A 48 40.45 6.93 -24.12
N LYS A 49 39.43 6.65 -24.95
CA LYS A 49 39.33 6.36 -26.41
C LYS A 49 40.61 6.04 -27.22
N GLN A 50 40.55 4.99 -28.05
CA GLN A 50 40.87 5.07 -29.48
C GLN A 50 40.44 3.82 -30.29
N ASP A 51 40.18 4.10 -31.56
CA ASP A 51 39.64 3.27 -32.64
C ASP A 51 40.57 2.16 -33.18
N ASP A 52 39.91 1.31 -33.97
CA ASP A 52 40.36 0.67 -35.22
C ASP A 52 41.02 -0.73 -35.25
N GLN A 53 40.53 -1.46 -36.26
CA GLN A 53 40.73 -2.85 -36.70
C GLN A 53 42.18 -3.14 -37.20
N PRO A 54 42.59 -4.36 -37.69
CA PRO A 54 41.79 -5.50 -38.17
C PRO A 54 42.29 -6.94 -37.88
N ARG A 55 41.42 -7.88 -38.29
CA ARG A 55 41.52 -9.35 -38.34
C ARG A 55 42.62 -9.88 -39.29
N PRO A 56 43.06 -11.15 -39.10
CA PRO A 56 43.14 -12.06 -40.25
C PRO A 56 42.60 -13.50 -40.01
N THR A 57 41.85 -13.99 -41.03
CA THR A 57 41.79 -15.33 -41.69
C THR A 57 42.04 -16.62 -40.87
N ALA A 58 41.12 -17.60 -40.72
CA ALA A 58 40.44 -18.53 -41.68
C ALA A 58 41.20 -19.85 -41.99
N LYS A 59 40.42 -20.97 -42.06
CA LYS A 59 40.67 -22.35 -42.56
C LYS A 59 41.10 -23.41 -41.52
N LYS A 60 40.66 -24.69 -41.51
CA LYS A 60 39.63 -25.50 -42.23
C LYS A 60 39.62 -26.92 -41.58
N GLU A 61 38.59 -27.72 -41.90
CA GLU A 61 38.51 -29.20 -41.91
C GLU A 61 37.61 -29.94 -40.89
N THR A 62 36.91 -30.92 -41.47
CA THR A 62 35.77 -31.80 -41.08
C THR A 62 36.19 -33.26 -41.39
N PRO A 63 35.31 -34.29 -41.42
CA PRO A 63 34.33 -34.83 -40.44
C PRO A 63 34.46 -36.38 -40.28
N ILE A 64 33.82 -37.03 -39.29
CA ILE A 64 33.45 -38.47 -39.35
C ILE A 64 32.06 -38.71 -38.70
N SER A 65 31.42 -39.80 -39.14
CA SER A 65 30.03 -40.19 -39.40
C SER A 65 29.20 -40.90 -38.30
N ALA A 66 27.89 -41.05 -38.60
CA ALA A 66 26.78 -41.75 -37.90
C ALA A 66 26.88 -43.30 -37.81
N PRO A 67 25.93 -44.02 -37.15
CA PRO A 67 24.68 -44.57 -37.79
C PRO A 67 23.39 -44.50 -36.90
N LYS A 68 22.15 -44.26 -37.44
CA LYS A 68 21.05 -45.17 -37.92
C LYS A 68 20.37 -46.07 -36.84
N GLU A 69 19.05 -46.37 -36.75
CA GLU A 69 17.78 -46.04 -37.46
C GLU A 69 16.59 -46.83 -36.80
N GLN A 70 15.33 -46.47 -37.13
CA GLN A 70 14.04 -47.24 -37.05
C GLN A 70 13.21 -47.23 -35.73
N LYS A 71 11.86 -47.21 -35.67
CA LYS A 71 10.71 -47.10 -36.61
C LYS A 71 9.41 -46.87 -35.77
N ALA A 72 8.40 -46.22 -36.36
CA ALA A 72 7.00 -46.08 -35.86
C ALA A 72 6.17 -47.40 -36.07
N PRO A 73 4.86 -47.55 -35.71
CA PRO A 73 3.73 -46.66 -36.11
C PRO A 73 2.44 -46.60 -35.23
N ALA A 74 1.53 -45.69 -35.67
CA ALA A 74 0.05 -45.77 -35.77
C ALA A 74 -0.92 -45.53 -34.57
N SER A 75 -1.88 -44.62 -34.85
CA SER A 75 -3.13 -44.23 -34.14
C SER A 75 -4.24 -45.30 -34.20
N PRO A 76 -5.42 -45.17 -33.50
CA PRO A 76 -6.49 -44.20 -33.83
C PRO A 76 -7.37 -43.66 -32.66
N GLU A 77 -8.20 -42.64 -32.96
CA GLU A 77 -9.41 -42.12 -32.26
C GLU A 77 -10.59 -43.15 -32.26
N PRO A 78 -11.82 -42.97 -31.67
CA PRO A 78 -12.61 -41.72 -31.44
C PRO A 78 -13.61 -41.69 -30.22
N GLU A 79 -14.57 -40.74 -30.26
CA GLU A 79 -15.90 -40.64 -29.59
C GLU A 79 -16.01 -39.87 -28.24
N THR A 80 -16.61 -38.65 -28.16
CA THR A 80 -18.03 -38.14 -28.20
C THR A 80 -18.74 -38.04 -26.83
N THR A 81 -19.75 -37.15 -26.75
CA THR A 81 -20.70 -36.74 -25.67
C THR A 81 -20.32 -35.45 -24.90
N GLU A 82 -21.00 -34.29 -25.08
CA GLU A 82 -22.36 -33.88 -24.63
C GLU A 82 -22.52 -34.04 -23.09
N THR A 83 -22.87 -33.06 -22.23
CA THR A 83 -23.99 -32.09 -22.25
C THR A 83 -23.93 -31.15 -21.00
N LYS A 84 -24.50 -29.93 -21.13
CA LYS A 84 -25.38 -29.14 -20.20
C LYS A 84 -25.13 -29.14 -18.68
N SER A 85 -24.87 -28.00 -18.02
CA SER A 85 -25.76 -26.87 -17.62
C SER A 85 -26.76 -27.18 -16.49
N GLU A 86 -26.90 -26.20 -15.57
CA GLU A 86 -27.97 -25.96 -14.58
C GLU A 86 -27.75 -26.36 -13.09
N SER A 87 -27.43 -25.33 -12.27
CA SER A 87 -28.04 -25.01 -10.96
C SER A 87 -29.54 -24.67 -11.12
N PRO A 88 -30.44 -24.51 -10.10
CA PRO A 88 -30.20 -24.04 -8.72
C PRO A 88 -31.20 -24.57 -7.63
N SER A 89 -31.09 -24.08 -6.38
CA SER A 89 -32.15 -23.74 -5.37
C SER A 89 -31.53 -23.83 -3.95
N GLN A 90 -31.41 -22.72 -3.20
CA GLN A 90 -32.40 -22.04 -2.34
C GLN A 90 -32.91 -22.90 -1.18
N ASP A 91 -32.57 -22.50 0.05
CA ASP A 91 -33.44 -22.61 1.21
C ASP A 91 -33.11 -21.51 2.24
N THR A 92 -34.14 -20.78 2.61
CA THR A 92 -34.22 -19.68 3.60
C THR A 92 -35.10 -20.12 4.76
N VAL A 93 -34.73 -19.88 6.02
CA VAL A 93 -35.67 -19.67 7.14
C VAL A 93 -35.04 -18.71 8.20
N PRO A 94 -35.84 -17.85 8.89
CA PRO A 94 -35.38 -16.70 9.68
C PRO A 94 -35.67 -16.80 11.21
N GLY A 95 -35.29 -15.77 11.98
CA GLY A 95 -35.80 -15.48 13.34
C GLY A 95 -34.88 -14.55 14.14
N GLU A 96 -35.26 -13.29 14.38
CA GLU A 96 -35.69 -12.71 15.69
C GLU A 96 -34.50 -12.27 16.59
N SER A 97 -34.44 -11.15 17.32
CA SER A 97 -35.36 -10.04 17.67
C SER A 97 -34.58 -8.99 18.51
N SER A 98 -35.00 -7.69 18.44
CA SER A 98 -34.98 -6.59 19.45
C SER A 98 -33.73 -6.33 20.32
N GLU A 99 -33.24 -5.09 20.49
CA GLU A 99 -33.71 -3.99 21.39
C GLU A 99 -33.00 -2.68 20.96
N LYS A 100 -33.67 -1.56 20.64
CA LYS A 100 -34.15 -0.42 21.48
C LYS A 100 -33.10 0.32 22.34
N GLU A 101 -32.95 1.61 22.02
CA GLU A 101 -32.73 2.84 22.86
C GLU A 101 -31.71 3.78 22.16
N ALA A 102 -32.14 4.83 21.45
CA ALA A 102 -32.54 6.16 21.95
C ALA A 102 -31.39 6.96 22.58
N TYR A 103 -30.83 7.95 21.87
CA TYR A 103 -30.59 9.30 22.41
C TYR A 103 -30.35 10.34 21.29
N ASP A 104 -30.82 11.54 21.59
CA ASP A 104 -31.04 12.72 20.75
C ASP A 104 -29.79 13.56 20.43
N SER A 105 -29.76 14.09 19.20
CA SER A 105 -29.56 15.50 18.80
C SER A 105 -28.25 16.28 19.05
N ILE A 106 -28.12 17.38 18.28
CA ILE A 106 -27.16 18.52 18.30
C ILE A 106 -26.12 18.43 17.16
N THR A 107 -26.47 18.86 15.94
CA THR A 107 -26.40 20.22 15.34
C THR A 107 -25.00 20.74 15.01
N ASP A 108 -24.79 20.86 13.69
CA ASP A 108 -24.28 22.01 12.93
C ASP A 108 -22.90 22.62 13.19
N ALA A 109 -22.28 22.89 12.02
CA ALA A 109 -21.48 24.07 11.68
C ALA A 109 -20.04 24.14 12.21
N SER A 110 -19.04 24.67 11.52
CA SER A 110 -18.85 25.16 10.15
C SER A 110 -17.40 25.63 10.09
N THR A 111 -16.67 25.18 9.06
CA THR A 111 -15.76 25.97 8.20
C THR A 111 -14.59 26.83 8.72
N SER A 112 -13.62 26.94 7.81
CA SER A 112 -12.61 27.99 7.60
C SER A 112 -11.29 27.81 8.35
N ASP A 113 -10.12 28.12 7.83
CA ASP A 113 -9.51 28.25 6.48
C ASP A 113 -8.12 28.85 6.79
N VAL A 114 -7.08 28.41 6.05
CA VAL A 114 -6.03 29.26 5.44
C VAL A 114 -5.26 30.21 6.41
N THR A 115 -3.96 30.14 6.68
CA THR A 115 -2.81 30.36 5.78
C THR A 115 -1.50 30.43 6.60
N SER A 116 -0.39 29.93 6.04
CA SER A 116 1.00 30.38 6.34
C SER A 116 1.31 31.66 5.53
N PRO A 117 2.40 32.45 5.79
CA PRO A 117 3.78 32.05 5.44
C PRO A 117 4.96 32.74 6.19
N SER A 118 6.18 32.30 5.84
CA SER A 118 7.49 33.02 5.81
C SER A 118 8.20 33.37 7.13
N GLU A 119 9.53 33.51 7.23
CA GLU A 119 10.75 32.92 6.62
C GLU A 119 11.93 33.54 7.44
N GLN A 120 13.06 32.81 7.53
CA GLN A 120 14.42 33.26 7.89
C GLN A 120 14.85 33.42 9.37
N ALA A 121 15.85 32.58 9.70
CA ALA A 121 16.81 32.69 10.81
C ALA A 121 17.90 33.75 10.51
N PRO A 122 18.67 34.23 11.50
CA PRO A 122 19.92 33.53 11.82
C PRO A 122 20.38 33.60 13.31
N GLU A 123 21.44 32.84 13.58
CA GLU A 123 22.38 32.92 14.71
C GLU A 123 22.08 32.11 16.00
N THR A 124 22.83 31.01 16.12
CA THR A 124 23.13 30.26 17.34
C THR A 124 23.88 31.15 18.36
N PRO A 125 23.56 31.01 19.65
CA PRO A 125 24.47 30.26 20.51
C PRO A 125 23.75 29.41 21.57
N GLU A 126 24.55 28.56 22.21
CA GLU A 126 24.28 27.88 23.48
C GLU A 126 23.60 26.50 23.42
N THR A 127 24.28 25.59 24.10
CA THR A 127 24.00 24.16 24.27
C THR A 127 22.82 24.02 25.23
N PRO A 128 21.74 23.28 24.88
CA PRO A 128 20.72 22.97 25.85
C PRO A 128 21.16 21.76 26.69
N GLU A 129 21.14 22.02 27.99
CA GLU A 129 21.31 21.10 29.08
C GLU A 129 20.32 19.93 28.99
N THR A 130 20.81 18.76 29.41
CA THR A 130 20.05 17.52 29.59
C THR A 130 18.82 17.74 30.46
N PRO A 131 17.61 17.28 30.06
CA PRO A 131 16.45 17.36 30.93
C PRO A 131 16.56 16.37 32.08
N ASP A 132 16.23 16.91 33.25
CA ASP A 132 16.15 16.29 34.55
C ASP A 132 15.44 14.94 34.60
N ASN A 133 16.13 14.00 35.25
CA ASN A 133 15.66 13.19 36.37
C ASN A 133 14.19 12.71 36.36
N PRO A 134 13.90 11.44 36.04
CA PRO A 134 12.62 10.85 36.34
C PRO A 134 12.48 10.63 37.85
N GLU A 135 11.53 11.38 38.41
CA GLU A 135 10.94 11.33 39.73
C GLU A 135 10.92 9.90 40.32
N ALA A 136 11.73 9.70 41.37
CA ALA A 136 11.75 8.46 42.13
C ALA A 136 10.41 8.28 42.87
N PRO A 137 9.80 7.08 42.84
CA PRO A 137 8.59 6.84 43.60
C PRO A 137 8.87 6.99 45.11
N PRO A 138 7.92 7.48 45.91
CA PRO A 138 8.16 7.81 47.31
C PRO A 138 8.65 6.57 48.06
N GLU A 139 9.88 6.64 48.58
CA GLU A 139 10.44 5.61 49.42
C GLU A 139 9.60 5.52 50.70
N LYS A 140 8.72 4.51 50.76
CA LYS A 140 8.18 4.03 52.03
C LYS A 140 9.36 3.78 52.97
N PRO A 141 9.28 4.15 54.26
CA PRO A 141 10.36 3.93 55.20
C PRO A 141 10.66 2.43 55.24
N LYS A 142 11.78 2.03 54.64
CA LYS A 142 12.27 0.65 54.70
C LYS A 142 12.76 0.45 56.13
N GLU A 143 11.87 -0.02 57.01
CA GLU A 143 12.30 -0.65 58.26
C GLU A 143 13.33 -1.72 57.88
N LYS A 144 14.61 -1.46 58.15
CA LYS A 144 15.66 -2.44 57.94
C LYS A 144 15.39 -3.56 58.94
N LYS A 145 14.68 -4.60 58.49
CA LYS A 145 14.56 -5.87 59.19
C LYS A 145 15.96 -6.46 59.25
N THR A 146 16.56 -6.41 60.43
CA THR A 146 17.95 -6.80 60.67
C THR A 146 17.96 -8.12 61.43
N MET A 147 19.07 -8.85 61.37
CA MET A 147 19.26 -10.04 62.20
C MET A 147 19.15 -9.63 63.68
N LEU A 148 18.53 -10.49 64.49
CA LEU A 148 18.42 -10.26 65.92
C LEU A 148 19.83 -10.27 66.54
N GLU A 149 20.29 -9.11 67.01
CA GLU A 149 21.51 -9.03 67.79
C GLU A 149 21.21 -9.51 69.22
N TYR A 150 21.94 -10.53 69.67
CA TYR A 150 21.76 -11.14 70.97
C TYR A 150 23.05 -11.12 71.77
N ASP A 151 22.95 -10.66 73.01
CA ASP A 151 24.04 -10.69 73.98
C ASP A 151 24.15 -12.10 74.58
N SER A 152 25.16 -12.86 74.13
CA SER A 152 25.39 -14.24 74.54
C SER A 152 25.67 -14.42 76.04
N SER A 153 25.91 -13.33 76.77
CA SER A 153 26.14 -13.34 78.22
C SER A 153 24.85 -13.29 79.05
N TYR A 154 23.71 -12.96 78.43
CA TYR A 154 22.43 -12.93 79.12
C TYR A 154 21.87 -14.35 79.27
N ARG A 155 21.41 -14.68 80.48
CA ARG A 155 20.68 -15.91 80.78
C ARG A 155 19.47 -15.55 81.66
N PRO A 156 18.24 -15.95 81.28
CA PRO A 156 17.07 -15.74 82.14
C PRO A 156 17.28 -16.38 83.51
N LEU A 157 16.63 -15.82 84.52
CA LEU A 157 16.69 -16.32 85.91
C LEU A 157 16.23 -17.79 85.99
N ASP A 158 15.16 -18.14 85.26
CA ASP A 158 14.63 -19.51 85.16
C ASP A 158 14.33 -19.90 83.70
N PRO A 159 15.34 -20.40 82.94
CA PRO A 159 15.19 -20.68 81.52
C PRO A 159 14.23 -21.84 81.22
N ASP A 160 14.17 -22.85 82.09
CA ASP A 160 13.32 -24.03 81.89
C ASP A 160 11.82 -23.67 81.99
N THR A 161 11.46 -22.86 82.98
CA THR A 161 10.09 -22.35 83.18
C THR A 161 9.63 -21.44 82.03
N LEU A 162 10.54 -20.61 81.51
CA LEU A 162 10.28 -19.74 80.36
C LEU A 162 9.99 -20.56 79.10
N MET A 163 10.78 -21.60 78.85
CA MET A 163 10.64 -22.52 77.70
C MET A 163 9.35 -23.36 77.74
N GLU A 164 8.80 -23.65 78.92
CA GLU A 164 7.49 -24.30 79.07
C GLU A 164 6.30 -23.35 78.90
N SER A 165 6.51 -22.05 79.14
CA SER A 165 5.45 -21.04 79.15
C SER A 165 5.17 -20.44 77.77
N LEU A 166 6.16 -20.44 76.87
CA LEU A 166 6.10 -19.87 75.54
C LEU A 166 6.23 -20.95 74.45
N ASP A 167 5.52 -20.77 73.35
CA ASP A 167 5.64 -21.59 72.15
C ASP A 167 5.65 -20.71 70.89
N ILE A 168 6.25 -21.20 69.80
CA ILE A 168 6.29 -20.49 68.52
C ILE A 168 5.66 -21.37 67.45
N VAL A 169 4.61 -20.85 66.81
CA VAL A 169 4.00 -21.45 65.64
C VAL A 169 4.51 -20.71 64.40
N VAL A 170 5.29 -21.40 63.57
CA VAL A 170 5.77 -20.84 62.31
C VAL A 170 4.89 -21.35 61.18
N SER A 171 4.52 -20.43 60.27
CA SER A 171 3.73 -20.73 59.07
C SER A 171 4.45 -21.72 58.15
N GLU A 172 3.72 -22.49 57.34
CA GLU A 172 4.26 -23.51 56.43
C GLU A 172 5.25 -22.93 55.40
N ASP A 173 5.02 -21.68 54.99
CA ASP A 173 5.88 -20.90 54.10
C ASP A 173 7.15 -20.35 54.78
N LYS A 174 7.27 -20.52 56.11
CA LYS A 174 8.35 -20.02 56.97
C LYS A 174 8.53 -18.50 56.93
N LEU A 175 7.54 -17.76 56.42
CA LEU A 175 7.61 -16.30 56.30
C LEU A 175 7.06 -15.59 57.54
N GLN A 176 6.28 -16.26 58.39
CA GLN A 176 5.68 -15.67 59.59
C GLN A 176 5.87 -16.57 60.81
N ALA A 177 6.33 -15.99 61.92
CA ALA A 177 6.41 -16.65 63.22
C ALA A 177 5.44 -15.98 64.20
N HIS A 178 4.60 -16.80 64.85
CA HIS A 178 3.63 -16.34 65.84
C HIS A 178 4.00 -16.88 67.22
N LEU A 179 4.13 -16.00 68.21
CA LEU A 179 4.33 -16.35 69.61
C LEU A 179 2.99 -16.70 70.27
N VAL A 180 2.94 -17.83 70.96
CA VAL A 180 1.78 -18.31 71.72
C VAL A 180 2.19 -18.51 73.18
N VAL A 181 1.42 -17.94 74.11
CA VAL A 181 1.67 -18.07 75.55
C VAL A 181 0.81 -19.23 76.08
N LYS A 182 1.44 -20.32 76.52
CA LYS A 182 0.74 -21.53 77.02
C LYS A 182 0.45 -21.48 78.52
N LYS A 183 1.35 -20.87 79.30
CA LYS A 183 1.19 -20.66 80.75
C LYS A 183 1.35 -19.17 81.04
N PRO A 184 0.64 -18.62 82.05
CA PRO A 184 0.78 -17.21 82.42
C PRO A 184 2.23 -16.91 82.80
N LEU A 185 2.81 -15.90 82.14
CA LEU A 185 4.19 -15.46 82.37
C LEU A 185 4.33 -14.86 83.79
N ASP A 186 5.46 -15.14 84.44
CA ASP A 186 5.79 -14.54 85.72
C ASP A 186 6.12 -13.04 85.58
N ARG A 187 5.89 -12.26 86.63
CA ARG A 187 5.95 -10.78 86.61
C ARG A 187 7.33 -10.22 86.24
N ASP A 188 8.37 -11.04 86.35
CA ASP A 188 9.75 -10.63 86.10
C ASP A 188 10.22 -10.87 84.65
N THR A 189 9.35 -11.40 83.78
CA THR A 189 9.67 -11.66 82.36
C THR A 189 9.93 -10.34 81.60
N THR A 190 11.14 -10.18 81.10
CA THR A 190 11.63 -8.99 80.40
C THR A 190 11.70 -9.24 78.89
N TYR A 191 11.75 -8.17 78.08
CA TYR A 191 11.94 -8.30 76.62
C TYR A 191 13.19 -9.11 76.24
N LYS A 192 14.25 -9.05 77.05
CA LYS A 192 15.47 -9.85 76.88
C LYS A 192 15.21 -11.36 76.98
N ASP A 193 14.25 -11.78 77.80
CA ASP A 193 13.86 -13.19 77.94
C ASP A 193 13.13 -13.68 76.68
N ILE A 194 12.28 -12.84 76.09
CA ILE A 194 11.63 -13.15 74.80
C ILE A 194 12.68 -13.20 73.68
N HIS A 195 13.66 -12.29 73.66
CA HIS A 195 14.76 -12.35 72.68
C HIS A 195 15.59 -13.63 72.85
N TYR A 196 15.93 -14.02 74.08
CA TYR A 196 16.62 -15.28 74.35
C TYR A 196 15.81 -16.48 73.83
N PHE A 197 14.52 -16.52 74.11
CA PHE A 197 13.61 -17.56 73.63
C PHE A 197 13.53 -17.62 72.09
N LEU A 198 13.49 -16.47 71.41
CA LEU A 198 13.49 -16.40 69.95
C LEU A 198 14.81 -16.93 69.35
N VAL A 199 15.94 -16.60 69.96
CA VAL A 199 17.27 -17.10 69.54
C VAL A 199 17.38 -18.61 69.76
N GLU A 200 16.90 -19.11 70.89
CA GLU A 200 16.91 -20.54 71.20
C GLU A 200 16.02 -21.34 70.23
N LYS A 201 14.88 -20.75 69.83
CA LYS A 201 14.00 -21.29 68.79
C LYS A 201 14.45 -20.96 67.35
N LYS A 202 15.63 -20.35 67.19
CA LYS A 202 16.29 -20.00 65.91
C LYS A 202 15.54 -18.99 65.04
N VAL A 203 14.63 -18.20 65.60
CA VAL A 203 13.95 -17.09 64.90
C VAL A 203 14.86 -15.87 64.95
N LEU A 204 15.58 -15.62 63.86
CA LEU A 204 16.68 -14.67 63.81
C LEU A 204 16.38 -13.45 62.95
N PHE A 205 15.42 -13.51 62.03
CA PHE A 205 15.22 -12.46 61.03
C PHE A 205 13.80 -11.89 61.07
N GLY A 206 13.71 -10.56 60.95
CA GLY A 206 12.42 -9.86 60.85
C GLY A 206 11.64 -9.77 62.16
N VAL A 207 12.33 -9.87 63.29
CA VAL A 207 11.73 -9.77 64.63
C VAL A 207 11.19 -8.36 64.88
N VAL A 208 10.02 -8.31 65.50
CA VAL A 208 9.31 -7.09 65.83
C VAL A 208 10.09 -6.24 66.84
N ASP A 209 10.07 -4.92 66.66
CA ASP A 209 10.84 -3.96 67.47
C ASP A 209 10.57 -4.01 68.99
N GLU A 210 11.56 -3.64 69.79
CA GLU A 210 11.55 -3.78 71.26
C GLU A 210 10.33 -3.12 71.92
N GLY A 211 9.89 -1.97 71.39
CA GLY A 211 8.75 -1.23 71.92
C GLY A 211 7.43 -2.00 71.81
N LYS A 212 7.28 -2.78 70.73
CA LYS A 212 6.10 -3.63 70.50
C LYS A 212 6.12 -4.88 71.40
N ILE A 213 7.31 -5.45 71.67
CA ILE A 213 7.48 -6.57 72.63
C ILE A 213 7.19 -6.10 74.07
N LYS A 214 7.69 -4.94 74.48
CA LYS A 214 7.39 -4.33 75.79
C LYS A 214 5.90 -4.05 75.97
N ASN A 215 5.21 -3.64 74.90
CA ASN A 215 3.76 -3.42 74.92
C ASN A 215 2.97 -4.74 75.00
N PHE A 216 3.43 -5.80 74.34
CA PHE A 216 2.84 -7.14 74.43
C PHE A 216 2.94 -7.71 75.86
N LEU A 217 4.09 -7.53 76.53
CA LEU A 217 4.30 -7.96 77.92
C LEU A 217 3.36 -7.22 78.91
N LYS A 218 3.08 -5.92 78.68
CA LYS A 218 2.20 -5.11 79.55
C LYS A 218 0.71 -5.45 79.42
N LYS A 219 0.25 -5.95 78.27
CA LYS A 219 -1.17 -6.19 77.98
C LYS A 219 -1.52 -7.67 78.05
N LYS A 220 -1.92 -8.15 79.22
CA LYS A 220 -2.31 -9.57 79.47
C LYS A 220 -3.42 -10.11 78.56
N LEU A 221 -4.28 -9.24 78.00
CA LEU A 221 -5.34 -9.62 77.07
C LEU A 221 -4.83 -10.15 75.72
N LEU A 222 -3.58 -9.84 75.36
CA LEU A 222 -2.95 -10.30 74.12
C LEU A 222 -2.31 -11.69 74.25
N HIS A 223 -2.19 -12.22 75.46
CA HIS A 223 -1.54 -13.52 75.71
C HIS A 223 -2.38 -14.71 75.24
N ASN A 224 -3.68 -14.51 74.98
CA ASN A 224 -4.60 -15.57 74.57
C ASN A 224 -4.75 -15.71 73.04
N ARG A 225 -3.91 -15.04 72.23
CA ARG A 225 -3.90 -15.15 70.76
C ARG A 225 -2.48 -15.30 70.24
N PRO A 226 -2.26 -16.05 69.14
CA PRO A 226 -0.97 -16.06 68.45
C PRO A 226 -0.60 -14.65 67.99
N TRP A 227 0.57 -14.16 68.39
CA TRP A 227 1.04 -12.82 68.05
C TRP A 227 2.19 -12.88 67.06
N LEU A 228 2.06 -12.23 65.90
CA LEU A 228 3.12 -12.16 64.90
C LEU A 228 4.35 -11.47 65.51
N ILE A 229 5.39 -12.25 65.75
CA ILE A 229 6.62 -11.82 66.44
C ILE A 229 7.81 -11.69 65.48
N ALA A 230 7.78 -12.39 64.35
CA ALA A 230 8.74 -12.21 63.28
C ALA A 230 8.07 -12.37 61.91
N GLU A 231 8.49 -11.53 60.97
CA GLU A 231 8.02 -11.58 59.58
C GLU A 231 9.22 -11.50 58.63
N GLY A 232 9.41 -12.56 57.87
CA GLY A 232 10.41 -12.66 56.82
C GLY A 232 10.16 -11.71 55.66
N LYS A 233 10.99 -11.84 54.61
CA LYS A 233 10.88 -11.07 53.38
C LYS A 233 10.52 -12.01 52.23
N SER A 234 9.34 -11.86 51.64
CA SER A 234 8.92 -12.68 50.51
C SER A 234 9.84 -12.48 49.29
N PRO A 235 10.16 -13.55 48.55
CA PRO A 235 10.91 -13.44 47.30
C PRO A 235 10.08 -12.74 46.21
N VAL A 236 10.75 -12.01 45.31
CA VAL A 236 10.13 -11.42 44.10
C VAL A 236 10.49 -12.29 42.90
N GLU A 237 9.48 -12.74 42.16
CA GLU A 237 9.71 -13.59 40.98
C GLU A 237 10.50 -12.86 39.88
N PRO A 238 11.40 -13.56 39.17
CA PRO A 238 12.09 -12.99 38.01
C PRO A 238 11.15 -12.80 36.82
N THR A 239 11.44 -11.79 35.99
CA THR A 239 10.84 -11.62 34.67
C THR A 239 11.73 -12.30 33.64
N ASP A 240 11.17 -13.22 32.85
CA ASP A 240 11.91 -13.86 31.76
C ASP A 240 12.14 -12.87 30.60
N GLY A 241 13.26 -13.03 29.90
CA GLY A 241 13.55 -12.22 28.72
C GLY A 241 12.70 -12.66 27.53
N GLU A 242 12.36 -11.71 26.67
CA GLU A 242 11.52 -11.92 25.49
C GLU A 242 12.14 -11.27 24.27
N VAL A 243 11.87 -11.81 23.08
CA VAL A 243 12.17 -11.16 21.80
C VAL A 243 10.86 -10.59 21.25
N SER A 244 10.82 -9.28 21.08
CA SER A 244 9.72 -8.57 20.42
C SER A 244 10.06 -8.42 18.95
N TYR A 245 9.22 -8.96 18.07
CA TYR A 245 9.33 -8.83 16.63
C TYR A 245 8.44 -7.67 16.17
N LEU A 246 8.98 -6.77 15.35
CA LEU A 246 8.29 -5.56 14.87
C LEU A 246 7.58 -5.78 13.53
N PHE A 247 7.35 -7.04 13.17
CA PHE A 247 6.64 -7.45 11.96
C PHE A 247 5.69 -8.60 12.29
N ASP A 248 4.62 -8.74 11.51
CA ASP A 248 3.66 -9.82 11.70
C ASP A 248 4.31 -11.17 11.38
N ILE A 249 4.38 -12.02 12.42
CA ILE A 249 4.96 -13.37 12.35
C ILE A 249 3.96 -14.36 11.74
N ASP A 250 2.66 -14.03 11.79
CA ASP A 250 1.59 -14.90 11.30
C ASP A 250 1.11 -14.47 9.90
N PRO A 251 1.51 -15.20 8.84
CA PRO A 251 1.04 -14.93 7.47
C PRO A 251 -0.45 -15.26 7.26
N LEU A 252 -1.15 -15.78 8.28
CA LEU A 252 -2.57 -16.13 8.25
C LEU A 252 -3.45 -15.20 9.10
N LYS A 253 -2.89 -14.12 9.68
CA LYS A 253 -3.75 -13.07 10.27
C LYS A 253 -4.67 -12.56 9.18
N LYS A 254 -5.98 -12.76 9.38
CA LYS A 254 -7.01 -12.09 8.58
C LYS A 254 -6.77 -10.59 8.69
N PRO A 255 -6.94 -9.81 7.60
CA PRO A 255 -6.89 -8.37 7.71
C PRO A 255 -7.81 -7.93 8.84
N VAL A 256 -7.26 -7.10 9.72
CA VAL A 256 -8.01 -6.50 10.84
C VAL A 256 -9.22 -5.82 10.22
N GLN A 257 -10.41 -6.16 10.71
CA GLN A 257 -11.61 -5.43 10.39
C GLN A 257 -11.34 -3.96 10.73
N GLU A 258 -11.25 -3.10 9.73
CA GLU A 258 -11.57 -1.70 9.98
C GLU A 258 -13.04 -1.71 10.40
N GLU A 259 -13.31 -1.31 11.64
CA GLU A 259 -14.65 -1.07 12.18
C GLU A 259 -15.30 0.15 11.50
N ASN A 260 -15.25 0.21 10.17
CA ASN A 260 -15.94 1.21 9.39
C ASN A 260 -17.23 0.58 8.84
N ASP A 261 -18.33 1.17 9.29
CA ASP A 261 -19.74 0.79 9.19
C ASP A 261 -20.33 0.73 7.76
N SER A 262 -19.56 0.32 6.77
CA SER A 262 -20.04 0.05 5.42
C SER A 262 -20.07 -1.45 5.19
N LYS A 263 -21.22 -1.96 4.73
CA LYS A 263 -21.40 -3.33 4.19
C LYS A 263 -20.57 -3.52 2.91
N GLU A 264 -19.27 -3.32 2.98
CA GLU A 264 -18.35 -3.71 1.92
C GLU A 264 -18.26 -5.23 1.94
N ARG A 265 -18.58 -5.81 0.78
CA ARG A 265 -18.47 -7.23 0.52
C ARG A 265 -17.02 -7.63 0.77
N ILE A 266 -16.77 -8.31 1.88
CA ILE A 266 -15.42 -8.77 2.28
C ILE A 266 -14.81 -9.53 1.10
N ASP A 267 -13.78 -8.96 0.47
CA ASP A 267 -13.02 -9.68 -0.55
C ASP A 267 -12.10 -10.66 0.17
N PHE A 268 -12.56 -11.90 0.31
CA PHE A 268 -11.79 -12.99 0.92
C PHE A 268 -10.47 -13.31 0.19
N LYS A 269 -10.22 -12.67 -0.96
CA LYS A 269 -8.94 -12.73 -1.67
C LYS A 269 -7.92 -11.75 -1.13
N ASP A 270 -8.34 -10.63 -0.54
CA ASP A 270 -7.41 -9.64 0.01
C ASP A 270 -6.98 -10.04 1.43
N ARG A 271 -5.66 -10.17 1.62
CA ARG A 271 -5.05 -10.55 2.91
C ARG A 271 -4.26 -9.42 3.53
N GLY A 272 -4.31 -8.22 2.96
CA GLY A 272 -3.54 -7.07 3.38
C GLY A 272 -2.15 -6.98 2.75
N GLU A 273 -1.42 -5.93 3.10
CA GLU A 273 -0.05 -5.72 2.63
C GLU A 273 0.93 -6.61 3.38
N MET A 274 1.88 -7.19 2.63
CA MET A 274 2.96 -7.98 3.23
C MET A 274 4.03 -7.08 3.85
N PRO A 275 4.66 -7.49 4.96
CA PRO A 275 5.66 -6.67 5.64
C PRO A 275 6.85 -6.41 4.73
N TYR A 276 7.31 -5.15 4.70
CA TYR A 276 8.46 -4.72 3.93
C TYR A 276 9.32 -3.79 4.79
N VAL A 277 10.62 -4.05 4.85
CA VAL A 277 11.60 -3.27 5.61
C VAL A 277 12.65 -2.70 4.66
N THR A 278 13.16 -1.54 5.02
CA THR A 278 14.25 -0.84 4.34
C THR A 278 15.56 -0.92 5.13
N ILE A 279 16.69 -0.66 4.48
CA ILE A 279 18.01 -0.67 5.13
C ILE A 279 18.02 0.30 6.32
N GLY A 280 18.35 -0.23 7.50
CA GLY A 280 18.41 0.52 8.76
C GLY A 280 17.22 0.28 9.69
N ASP A 281 16.10 -0.25 9.18
CA ASP A 281 14.88 -0.44 9.97
C ASP A 281 15.07 -1.47 11.08
N LEU A 282 14.48 -1.21 12.25
CA LEU A 282 14.49 -2.14 13.38
C LEU A 282 13.48 -3.26 13.13
N VAL A 283 13.97 -4.51 13.07
CA VAL A 283 13.15 -5.69 12.74
C VAL A 283 12.77 -6.47 14.01
N ALA A 284 13.66 -6.53 14.99
CA ALA A 284 13.39 -7.19 16.27
C ALA A 284 14.21 -6.60 17.41
N GLU A 285 13.66 -6.67 18.62
CA GLU A 285 14.27 -6.21 19.86
C GLU A 285 14.28 -7.34 20.89
N ARG A 286 15.39 -7.49 21.61
CA ARG A 286 15.51 -8.39 22.75
C ARG A 286 15.40 -7.64 24.07
N LYS A 287 14.37 -7.97 24.86
CA LYS A 287 14.22 -7.55 26.25
C LYS A 287 14.95 -8.56 27.17
N PRO A 288 15.97 -8.14 27.94
CA PRO A 288 16.69 -9.05 28.83
C PRO A 288 15.83 -9.45 30.04
N GLY A 289 16.01 -10.67 30.53
CA GLY A 289 15.31 -11.13 31.73
C GLY A 289 15.86 -10.47 32.99
N LEU A 290 14.98 -10.01 33.88
CA LEU A 290 15.35 -9.36 35.14
C LEU A 290 15.45 -10.39 36.27
N PRO A 291 16.53 -10.38 37.08
CA PRO A 291 16.68 -11.31 38.19
C PRO A 291 15.65 -11.02 39.27
N GLY A 292 15.06 -12.08 39.82
CA GLY A 292 14.19 -11.98 40.99
C GLY A 292 14.99 -11.67 42.25
N VAL A 293 14.35 -11.01 43.21
CA VAL A 293 14.99 -10.68 44.50
C VAL A 293 14.80 -11.85 45.46
N GLN A 294 15.89 -12.33 46.06
CA GLN A 294 15.83 -13.40 47.05
C GLN A 294 15.04 -12.94 48.29
N GLY A 295 14.19 -13.84 48.77
CA GLY A 295 13.50 -13.67 50.04
C GLY A 295 14.36 -14.16 51.21
N MET A 296 13.88 -13.95 52.42
CA MET A 296 14.52 -14.43 53.65
C MET A 296 13.44 -14.91 54.61
N ASP A 297 13.55 -16.15 55.07
CA ASP A 297 12.62 -16.71 56.03
C ASP A 297 12.88 -16.16 57.45
N VAL A 298 11.99 -16.43 58.40
CA VAL A 298 12.13 -15.97 59.80
C VAL A 298 13.32 -16.58 60.54
N TYR A 299 13.89 -17.68 60.01
CA TYR A 299 15.08 -18.35 60.54
C TYR A 299 16.39 -17.75 59.98
N GLY A 300 16.30 -16.79 59.07
CA GLY A 300 17.45 -16.19 58.40
C GLY A 300 17.98 -17.00 57.21
N ALA A 301 17.27 -18.03 56.75
CA ALA A 301 17.61 -18.76 55.54
C ALA A 301 17.08 -18.03 54.29
N GLN A 302 17.92 -17.95 53.27
CA GLN A 302 17.55 -17.32 51.99
C GLN A 302 16.57 -18.19 51.21
N ILE A 303 15.44 -17.60 50.83
CA ILE A 303 14.47 -18.22 49.92
C ILE A 303 14.93 -17.92 48.49
N LYS A 304 15.53 -18.91 47.85
CA LYS A 304 16.06 -18.80 46.48
C LYS A 304 14.92 -18.67 45.49
N THR A 305 15.01 -17.70 44.58
CA THR A 305 14.13 -17.57 43.42
C THR A 305 14.64 -18.40 42.25
N ARG A 306 13.74 -18.76 41.32
CA ARG A 306 14.16 -19.32 40.03
C ARG A 306 15.08 -18.33 39.31
N LYS A 307 15.97 -18.81 38.44
CA LYS A 307 16.75 -17.92 37.58
C LYS A 307 15.87 -17.43 36.42
N ALA A 308 15.97 -16.14 36.09
CA ALA A 308 15.35 -15.59 34.89
C ALA A 308 15.91 -16.28 33.64
N LYS A 309 15.05 -16.75 32.75
CA LYS A 309 15.47 -17.25 31.43
C LYS A 309 15.89 -16.04 30.59
N GLN A 310 17.07 -16.11 29.99
CA GLN A 310 17.54 -15.06 29.09
C GLN A 310 17.09 -15.38 27.66
N ALA A 311 16.37 -14.44 27.04
CA ALA A 311 16.11 -14.50 25.61
C ALA A 311 17.42 -14.40 24.82
N THR A 312 17.46 -15.05 23.65
CA THR A 312 18.57 -14.94 22.70
C THR A 312 17.99 -14.54 21.36
N LEU A 313 18.31 -13.33 20.91
CA LEU A 313 17.98 -12.87 19.57
C LEU A 313 19.04 -13.37 18.60
N ARG A 314 18.60 -14.11 17.59
CA ARG A 314 19.46 -14.68 16.55
C ARG A 314 19.07 -14.05 15.23
N THR A 315 20.07 -13.58 14.51
CA THR A 315 19.89 -12.95 13.20
C THR A 315 20.63 -13.75 12.14
N GLY A 316 20.14 -13.67 10.90
CA GLY A 316 20.74 -14.32 9.75
C GLY A 316 21.00 -13.37 8.61
N GLU A 317 20.78 -13.88 7.39
CA GLU A 317 21.04 -13.10 6.20
C GLU A 317 20.11 -11.89 6.12
N GLY A 318 20.61 -10.77 5.60
CA GLY A 318 19.86 -9.53 5.49
C GLY A 318 19.63 -8.76 6.79
N VAL A 319 20.14 -9.24 7.94
CA VAL A 319 19.95 -8.59 9.24
C VAL A 319 21.29 -8.39 9.96
N GLU A 320 21.50 -7.18 10.48
CA GLU A 320 22.64 -6.83 11.31
C GLU A 320 22.23 -6.76 12.77
N LEU A 321 23.03 -7.39 13.64
CA LEU A 321 22.81 -7.37 15.08
C LEU A 321 23.66 -6.26 15.70
N SER A 322 23.05 -5.44 16.55
CA SER A 322 23.75 -4.41 17.32
C SER A 322 24.86 -5.01 18.19
N TYR A 323 25.87 -4.19 18.53
CA TYR A 323 27.02 -4.56 19.37
C TYR A 323 26.58 -5.19 20.71
N ASP A 324 25.53 -4.65 21.31
CA ASP A 324 24.94 -5.11 22.57
C ASP A 324 24.05 -6.35 22.45
N LYS A 325 23.85 -6.84 21.22
CA LYS A 325 22.97 -7.97 20.87
C LYS A 325 21.54 -7.78 21.35
N ARG A 326 21.05 -6.54 21.41
CA ARG A 326 19.66 -6.23 21.76
C ARG A 326 18.79 -5.93 20.54
N LEU A 327 19.36 -5.22 19.56
CA LEU A 327 18.62 -4.76 18.38
C LEU A 327 19.05 -5.54 17.14
N ALA A 328 18.08 -5.88 16.29
CA ALA A 328 18.28 -6.45 14.97
C ALA A 328 17.75 -5.49 13.91
N ASN A 329 18.66 -4.96 13.09
CA ASN A 329 18.35 -3.97 12.06
C ASN A 329 18.46 -4.60 10.67
N ALA A 330 17.62 -4.18 9.74
CA ALA A 330 17.65 -4.62 8.36
C ALA A 330 18.92 -4.10 7.66
N LYS A 331 19.66 -5.00 7.04
CA LYS A 331 20.87 -4.69 6.25
C LYS A 331 20.56 -4.52 4.76
N ILE A 332 19.44 -5.04 4.31
CA ILE A 332 18.94 -4.99 2.93
C ILE A 332 17.46 -4.63 2.94
N ASN A 333 16.97 -4.08 1.83
CA ASN A 333 15.54 -3.91 1.62
C ASN A 333 14.90 -5.27 1.33
N GLY A 334 13.71 -5.54 1.88
CA GLY A 334 13.03 -6.79 1.62
C GLY A 334 11.97 -7.17 2.64
N MET A 335 11.59 -8.44 2.65
CA MET A 335 10.59 -8.99 3.57
C MET A 335 11.28 -9.59 4.80
N PRO A 336 10.93 -9.18 6.03
CA PRO A 336 11.40 -9.84 7.25
C PRO A 336 10.69 -11.19 7.42
N VAL A 337 11.45 -12.23 7.72
CA VAL A 337 10.94 -13.60 7.92
C VAL A 337 11.57 -14.20 9.16
N LEU A 338 10.74 -14.92 9.94
CA LEU A 338 11.22 -15.77 11.02
C LEU A 338 11.54 -17.17 10.47
N GLN A 339 12.83 -17.48 10.35
CA GLN A 339 13.29 -18.80 9.93
C GLN A 339 13.52 -19.68 11.17
N VAL A 340 12.82 -20.81 11.24
CA VAL A 340 13.03 -21.82 12.28
C VAL A 340 13.96 -22.90 11.76
N GLU A 341 15.17 -22.99 12.32
CA GLU A 341 16.15 -24.03 11.97
C GLU A 341 16.58 -24.78 13.23
N ARG A 342 16.46 -26.12 13.25
CA ARG A 342 16.84 -26.98 14.38
C ARG A 342 16.27 -26.51 15.74
N ASN A 343 14.98 -26.14 15.77
CA ASN A 343 14.27 -25.58 16.94
C ASN A 343 14.85 -24.26 17.46
N GLN A 344 15.49 -23.47 16.58
CA GLN A 344 16.00 -22.15 16.90
C GLN A 344 15.41 -21.14 15.92
N GLU A 345 14.74 -20.12 16.45
CA GLU A 345 14.21 -19.01 15.69
C GLU A 345 15.33 -18.04 15.31
N LYS A 346 15.31 -17.59 14.06
CA LYS A 346 16.29 -16.67 13.49
C LYS A 346 15.59 -15.65 12.61
N VAL A 347 15.84 -14.37 12.85
CA VAL A 347 15.32 -13.28 12.01
C VAL A 347 16.21 -13.12 10.80
N ILE A 348 15.60 -13.17 9.61
CA ILE A 348 16.26 -12.90 8.33
C ILE A 348 15.44 -11.87 7.56
N VAL A 349 16.09 -11.18 6.62
CA VAL A 349 15.41 -10.35 5.63
C VAL A 349 15.77 -10.90 4.26
N VAL A 350 14.75 -11.21 3.46
CA VAL A 350 14.92 -11.71 2.10
C VAL A 350 14.57 -10.60 1.11
N PRO A 351 15.37 -10.39 0.04
CA PRO A 351 15.16 -9.27 -0.88
C PRO A 351 13.90 -9.44 -1.74
N GLU A 352 13.50 -10.67 -2.01
CA GLU A 352 12.36 -11.02 -2.84
C GLU A 352 11.35 -11.87 -2.08
N TYR A 353 10.07 -11.72 -2.42
CA TYR A 353 9.02 -12.58 -1.92
C TYR A 353 8.89 -13.82 -2.80
N TYR A 354 9.24 -14.98 -2.25
CA TYR A 354 9.27 -16.25 -2.99
C TYR A 354 8.03 -17.11 -2.73
N ILE A 355 7.16 -17.23 -3.73
CA ILE A 355 5.97 -18.07 -3.70
C ILE A 355 6.32 -19.41 -4.38
N LYS A 356 6.40 -20.47 -3.56
CA LYS A 356 6.78 -21.82 -4.00
C LYS A 356 5.75 -22.49 -4.92
N SER A 357 4.50 -22.06 -4.84
CA SER A 357 3.34 -22.64 -5.55
C SER A 357 2.62 -21.57 -6.36
N ASP A 358 1.39 -21.88 -6.76
CA ASP A 358 0.49 -20.98 -7.48
C ASP A 358 -0.08 -19.88 -6.57
N VAL A 359 -0.42 -18.74 -7.17
CA VAL A 359 -1.23 -17.71 -6.51
C VAL A 359 -2.69 -18.09 -6.71
N ASN A 360 -3.29 -18.61 -5.64
CA ASN A 360 -4.66 -19.12 -5.61
C ASN A 360 -5.36 -18.71 -4.31
N MET A 361 -6.51 -19.30 -3.99
CA MET A 361 -7.30 -18.94 -2.79
C MET A 361 -6.53 -19.15 -1.48
N LYS A 362 -5.54 -20.05 -1.47
CA LYS A 362 -4.68 -20.28 -0.31
C LYS A 362 -3.62 -19.20 -0.14
N THR A 363 -3.22 -18.53 -1.20
CA THR A 363 -2.24 -17.44 -1.19
C THR A 363 -2.95 -16.09 -1.05
N GLY A 364 -4.06 -15.90 -1.75
CA GLY A 364 -4.75 -14.61 -1.88
C GLY A 364 -4.10 -13.69 -2.92
N ASN A 365 -4.59 -12.47 -3.01
CA ASN A 365 -3.96 -11.39 -3.76
C ASN A 365 -2.61 -11.05 -3.11
N VAL A 366 -1.62 -10.69 -3.93
CA VAL A 366 -0.26 -10.41 -3.47
C VAL A 366 0.01 -8.92 -3.63
N LYS A 367 0.18 -8.21 -2.52
CA LYS A 367 0.58 -6.80 -2.47
C LYS A 367 1.92 -6.69 -1.75
N PHE A 368 3.00 -6.45 -2.50
CA PHE A 368 4.36 -6.41 -1.95
C PHE A 368 5.20 -5.34 -2.62
N LYS A 369 5.80 -4.42 -1.85
CA LYS A 369 6.60 -3.29 -2.37
C LYS A 369 7.93 -3.70 -3.01
N GLY A 370 8.35 -4.96 -2.88
CA GLY A 370 9.60 -5.46 -3.46
C GLY A 370 9.39 -6.42 -4.65
N PRO A 371 10.48 -7.07 -5.09
CA PRO A 371 10.44 -8.15 -6.08
C PRO A 371 9.61 -9.35 -5.62
N VAL A 372 8.82 -9.93 -6.53
CA VAL A 372 8.03 -11.16 -6.29
C VAL A 372 8.43 -12.22 -7.31
N VAL A 373 8.70 -13.42 -6.81
CA VAL A 373 8.99 -14.61 -7.62
C VAL A 373 7.93 -15.67 -7.35
N VAL A 374 7.12 -15.96 -8.36
CA VAL A 374 6.10 -16.99 -8.37
C VAL A 374 6.63 -18.18 -9.17
N LYS A 375 6.97 -19.27 -8.49
CA LYS A 375 7.43 -20.48 -9.18
C LYS A 375 6.30 -21.14 -9.98
N GLY A 376 5.07 -20.97 -9.52
CA GLY A 376 3.86 -21.50 -10.15
C GLY A 376 3.16 -20.50 -11.08
N THR A 377 1.86 -20.72 -11.24
CA THR A 377 0.97 -19.92 -12.06
C THR A 377 0.21 -18.91 -11.21
N VAL A 378 -0.02 -17.71 -11.75
CA VAL A 378 -1.00 -16.79 -11.17
C VAL A 378 -2.38 -17.17 -11.72
N GLU A 379 -3.24 -17.73 -10.86
CA GLU A 379 -4.54 -18.26 -11.26
C GLU A 379 -5.55 -17.14 -11.61
N SER A 380 -6.69 -17.56 -12.17
CA SER A 380 -7.74 -16.68 -12.63
C SER A 380 -8.42 -15.90 -11.52
N GLY A 381 -8.57 -14.60 -11.74
CA GLY A 381 -9.25 -13.69 -10.82
C GLY A 381 -8.43 -13.27 -9.61
N PHE A 382 -7.11 -13.46 -9.63
CA PHE A 382 -6.18 -12.93 -8.63
C PHE A 382 -5.47 -11.68 -9.13
N SER A 383 -5.01 -10.87 -8.18
CA SER A 383 -4.18 -9.69 -8.44
C SER A 383 -2.81 -9.79 -7.79
N VAL A 384 -1.79 -9.29 -8.50
CA VAL A 384 -0.42 -9.16 -8.00
C VAL A 384 0.05 -7.75 -8.25
N THR A 385 0.40 -7.05 -7.18
CA THR A 385 0.97 -5.69 -7.20
C THR A 385 2.36 -5.72 -6.58
N CYS A 386 3.40 -5.43 -7.38
CA CYS A 386 4.77 -5.47 -6.90
C CYS A 386 5.78 -4.61 -7.67
N ALA A 387 7.03 -4.56 -7.19
CA ALA A 387 8.08 -3.81 -7.89
C ALA A 387 8.56 -4.54 -9.15
N THR A 388 8.82 -5.84 -9.09
CA THR A 388 9.18 -6.67 -10.27
C THR A 388 8.56 -8.04 -10.12
N LEU A 389 8.10 -8.63 -11.22
CA LEU A 389 7.45 -9.94 -11.19
C LEU A 389 8.21 -10.95 -12.03
N SER A 390 8.55 -12.09 -11.44
CA SER A 390 8.92 -13.30 -12.18
C SER A 390 7.88 -14.39 -11.92
N ALA A 391 7.26 -14.92 -12.96
CA ALA A 391 6.25 -15.97 -12.85
C ALA A 391 6.48 -17.10 -13.87
N ASN A 392 5.95 -18.29 -13.61
CA ASN A 392 5.95 -19.33 -14.63
C ASN A 392 4.86 -19.07 -15.68
N GLU A 393 3.60 -18.89 -15.27
CA GLU A 393 2.49 -18.57 -16.17
C GLU A 393 1.51 -17.59 -15.50
N ILE A 394 0.74 -16.86 -16.30
CA ILE A 394 -0.27 -15.92 -15.82
C ILE A 394 -1.58 -16.20 -16.53
N MET A 395 -2.65 -16.50 -15.79
CA MET A 395 -3.93 -16.93 -16.34
C MET A 395 -5.09 -16.10 -15.81
N LYS A 396 -5.71 -15.25 -16.65
CA LYS A 396 -6.85 -14.38 -16.31
C LYS A 396 -6.69 -13.61 -15.00
N ALA A 397 -5.47 -13.13 -14.76
CA ALA A 397 -5.09 -12.37 -13.58
C ALA A 397 -4.91 -10.88 -13.93
N THR A 398 -4.88 -10.03 -12.90
CA THR A 398 -4.54 -8.62 -13.03
C THR A 398 -3.19 -8.37 -12.39
N ILE A 399 -2.23 -7.87 -13.17
CA ILE A 399 -0.85 -7.70 -12.76
C ILE A 399 -0.50 -6.22 -12.87
N ASP A 400 -0.01 -5.64 -11.78
CA ASP A 400 0.42 -4.24 -11.72
C ASP A 400 1.85 -4.17 -11.17
N VAL A 401 2.80 -3.78 -12.02
CA VAL A 401 4.23 -3.89 -11.73
C VAL A 401 4.95 -2.59 -12.06
N GLU A 402 5.75 -2.09 -11.12
CA GLU A 402 6.51 -0.84 -11.34
C GLU A 402 7.76 -1.01 -12.19
N GLY A 403 8.29 -2.22 -12.29
CA GLY A 403 9.48 -2.57 -13.05
C GLY A 403 9.17 -3.63 -14.08
N ASP A 404 10.05 -4.63 -14.19
CA ASP A 404 9.97 -5.65 -15.23
C ASP A 404 9.04 -6.81 -14.87
N VAL A 405 8.40 -7.39 -15.89
CA VAL A 405 7.61 -8.62 -15.82
C VAL A 405 8.26 -9.70 -16.69
N LEU A 406 8.70 -10.79 -16.06
CA LEU A 406 9.31 -11.94 -16.72
C LEU A 406 8.46 -13.20 -16.50
N VAL A 407 7.89 -13.72 -17.58
CA VAL A 407 7.06 -14.92 -17.58
C VAL A 407 7.75 -16.01 -18.38
N ALA A 408 8.17 -17.10 -17.72
CA ALA A 408 8.88 -18.19 -18.39
C ALA A 408 8.01 -18.94 -19.42
N GLY A 409 6.72 -19.06 -19.10
CA GLY A 409 5.66 -19.60 -19.93
C GLY A 409 4.85 -18.50 -20.62
N GLY A 410 3.52 -18.61 -20.60
CA GLY A 410 2.63 -17.69 -21.32
C GLY A 410 1.78 -16.78 -20.45
N ILE A 411 1.30 -15.70 -21.05
CA ILE A 411 0.27 -14.82 -20.50
C ILE A 411 -1.04 -15.10 -21.24
N ILE A 412 -2.05 -15.58 -20.51
CA ILE A 412 -3.32 -16.04 -21.09
C ILE A 412 -4.49 -15.32 -20.44
N GLY A 413 -5.27 -14.55 -21.20
CA GLY A 413 -6.50 -13.95 -20.69
C GLY A 413 -6.31 -12.85 -19.64
N ALA A 414 -5.06 -12.40 -19.41
CA ALA A 414 -4.69 -11.55 -18.29
C ALA A 414 -4.57 -10.07 -18.71
N THR A 415 -4.64 -9.18 -17.72
CA THR A 415 -4.31 -7.76 -17.88
C THR A 415 -3.01 -7.47 -17.15
N VAL A 416 -1.98 -7.04 -17.87
CA VAL A 416 -0.65 -6.77 -17.31
C VAL A 416 -0.30 -5.31 -17.56
N ARG A 417 -0.07 -4.56 -16.48
CA ARG A 417 0.42 -3.19 -16.51
C ARG A 417 1.82 -3.16 -15.90
N SER A 418 2.77 -2.64 -16.66
CA SER A 418 4.20 -2.64 -16.33
C SER A 418 4.83 -1.31 -16.69
N LYS A 419 5.57 -0.66 -15.77
CA LYS A 419 6.42 0.49 -16.18
C LYS A 419 7.78 0.04 -16.73
N GLY A 420 8.16 -1.22 -16.56
CA GLY A 420 9.35 -1.82 -17.16
C GLY A 420 9.03 -2.70 -18.36
N LYS A 421 9.95 -3.61 -18.71
CA LYS A 421 9.80 -4.51 -19.86
C LYS A 421 8.88 -5.69 -19.54
N VAL A 422 8.20 -6.22 -20.56
CA VAL A 422 7.38 -7.44 -20.43
C VAL A 422 7.94 -8.51 -21.35
N GLU A 423 8.36 -9.63 -20.77
CA GLU A 423 8.86 -10.79 -21.52
C GLU A 423 8.02 -12.01 -21.19
N ALA A 424 7.45 -12.65 -22.21
CA ALA A 424 6.68 -13.88 -22.07
C ALA A 424 6.95 -14.80 -23.25
N LYS A 425 6.85 -16.12 -23.08
CA LYS A 425 7.02 -17.05 -24.20
C LYS A 425 5.92 -16.88 -25.25
N PHE A 426 4.68 -16.65 -24.83
CA PHE A 426 3.56 -16.38 -25.72
C PHE A 426 2.49 -15.54 -25.01
N ILE A 427 1.72 -14.77 -25.77
CA ILE A 427 0.66 -13.88 -25.26
C ILE A 427 -0.64 -14.25 -25.99
N LYS A 428 -1.69 -14.61 -25.24
CA LYS A 428 -2.97 -15.06 -25.80
C LYS A 428 -4.16 -14.45 -25.07
N GLY A 429 -5.08 -13.80 -25.78
CA GLY A 429 -6.29 -13.25 -25.16
C GLY A 429 -6.02 -12.19 -24.09
N ALA A 430 -4.85 -11.55 -24.10
CA ALA A 430 -4.38 -10.70 -23.00
C ALA A 430 -4.31 -9.22 -23.39
N THR A 431 -4.37 -8.35 -22.39
CA THR A 431 -4.13 -6.90 -22.55
C THR A 431 -2.84 -6.54 -21.83
N ILE A 432 -1.84 -6.05 -22.56
CA ILE A 432 -0.52 -5.69 -22.02
C ILE A 432 -0.33 -4.19 -22.21
N GLU A 433 -0.03 -3.46 -21.14
CA GLU A 433 0.37 -2.06 -21.14
C GLU A 433 1.79 -1.98 -20.54
N SER A 434 2.75 -1.50 -21.32
CA SER A 434 4.17 -1.50 -20.96
C SER A 434 4.87 -0.20 -21.36
N PHE A 435 5.55 0.48 -20.45
CA PHE A 435 6.35 1.67 -20.81
C PHE A 435 7.70 1.32 -21.45
N SER A 436 8.06 0.04 -21.49
CA SER A 436 9.26 -0.47 -22.17
C SER A 436 8.90 -1.61 -23.13
N ASN A 437 9.92 -2.23 -23.73
CA ASN A 437 9.78 -3.23 -24.78
C ASN A 437 8.92 -4.44 -24.32
N VAL A 438 8.18 -5.01 -25.27
CA VAL A 438 7.41 -6.24 -25.09
C VAL A 438 7.99 -7.32 -25.97
N THR A 439 8.44 -8.43 -25.38
CA THR A 439 9.05 -9.55 -26.09
C THR A 439 8.20 -10.80 -25.96
N SER A 440 7.76 -11.36 -27.10
CA SER A 440 7.01 -12.61 -27.16
C SER A 440 7.54 -13.54 -28.24
N PRO A 441 8.54 -14.40 -27.96
CA PRO A 441 9.17 -15.25 -28.96
C PRO A 441 8.23 -16.25 -29.63
N GLY A 442 7.19 -16.70 -28.94
CA GLY A 442 6.21 -17.70 -29.40
C GLY A 442 4.96 -17.10 -30.07
N GLY A 443 4.79 -15.78 -30.05
CA GLY A 443 3.72 -15.09 -30.77
C GLY A 443 2.70 -14.39 -29.88
N ILE A 444 1.85 -13.61 -30.54
CA ILE A 444 0.79 -12.81 -29.92
C ILE A 444 -0.51 -13.15 -30.64
N ILE A 445 -1.53 -13.58 -29.90
CA ILE A 445 -2.79 -14.11 -30.45
C ILE A 445 -3.97 -13.49 -29.71
N ASP A 446 -4.99 -13.01 -30.43
CA ASP A 446 -6.22 -12.45 -29.84
C ASP A 446 -5.96 -11.42 -28.73
N SER A 447 -4.89 -10.63 -28.84
CA SER A 447 -4.38 -9.80 -27.73
C SER A 447 -4.28 -8.32 -28.10
N LYS A 448 -4.30 -7.47 -27.09
CA LYS A 448 -4.07 -6.03 -27.20
C LYS A 448 -2.76 -5.69 -26.50
N VAL A 449 -1.79 -5.16 -27.23
CA VAL A 449 -0.46 -4.82 -26.70
C VAL A 449 -0.20 -3.35 -26.93
N TYR A 450 0.05 -2.62 -25.86
CA TYR A 450 0.33 -1.19 -25.84
C TYR A 450 1.72 -1.01 -25.23
N THR A 451 2.69 -0.56 -26.03
CA THR A 451 4.05 -0.33 -25.56
C THR A 451 4.65 0.99 -26.03
N SER A 452 5.33 1.71 -25.13
CA SER A 452 6.16 2.87 -25.49
C SER A 452 7.55 2.47 -26.03
N GLY A 453 7.84 1.17 -26.10
CA GLY A 453 9.07 0.60 -26.65
C GLY A 453 8.86 -0.10 -28.00
N GLU A 454 9.73 -1.07 -28.31
CA GLU A 454 9.60 -1.98 -29.46
C GLU A 454 8.84 -3.25 -29.05
N CYS A 455 7.91 -3.71 -29.90
CA CYS A 455 7.26 -5.02 -29.75
C CYS A 455 8.00 -6.08 -30.59
N ILE A 456 8.58 -7.09 -29.94
CA ILE A 456 9.49 -8.05 -30.55
C ILE A 456 8.91 -9.47 -30.50
N VAL A 457 8.70 -10.07 -31.67
CA VAL A 457 8.18 -11.42 -31.87
C VAL A 457 9.16 -12.21 -32.75
N GLU A 458 10.13 -12.88 -32.15
CA GLU A 458 11.23 -13.49 -32.90
C GLU A 458 10.82 -14.64 -33.83
N LYS A 459 10.12 -15.66 -33.30
CA LYS A 459 9.80 -16.90 -34.01
C LYS A 459 8.32 -17.08 -34.27
N GLY A 460 7.49 -16.44 -33.45
CA GLY A 460 6.04 -16.51 -33.49
C GLY A 460 5.42 -15.64 -34.57
N LYS A 461 4.09 -15.57 -34.54
CA LYS A 461 3.29 -14.71 -35.41
C LYS A 461 2.41 -13.81 -34.57
N ILE A 462 1.98 -12.69 -35.15
CA ILE A 462 0.93 -11.84 -34.58
C ILE A 462 -0.37 -12.21 -35.29
N LEU A 463 -1.39 -12.65 -34.55
CA LEU A 463 -2.68 -13.13 -35.11
C LEU A 463 -3.85 -12.45 -34.41
N ASN A 464 -4.80 -11.89 -35.18
CA ASN A 464 -6.01 -11.22 -34.67
C ASN A 464 -5.72 -10.33 -33.46
N SER A 465 -4.68 -9.51 -33.54
CA SER A 465 -4.18 -8.73 -32.41
C SER A 465 -4.05 -7.27 -32.79
N GLN A 466 -4.23 -6.41 -31.78
CA GLN A 466 -3.99 -4.99 -31.87
C GLN A 466 -2.68 -4.68 -31.15
N VAL A 467 -1.66 -4.25 -31.88
CA VAL A 467 -0.36 -3.88 -31.30
C VAL A 467 -0.08 -2.43 -31.59
N CYS A 468 0.07 -1.63 -30.54
CA CYS A 468 0.50 -0.24 -30.60
C CYS A 468 1.87 -0.14 -29.96
N ALA A 469 2.87 0.23 -30.76
CA ALA A 469 4.26 0.31 -30.31
C ALA A 469 4.91 1.60 -30.78
N TYR A 470 5.38 2.42 -29.84
CA TYR A 470 5.97 3.73 -30.16
C TYR A 470 7.27 3.58 -30.98
N GLN A 471 8.20 2.70 -30.59
CA GLN A 471 9.50 2.54 -31.28
C GLN A 471 9.48 1.55 -32.46
N GLY A 472 8.34 0.89 -32.70
CA GLY A 472 8.15 -0.03 -33.82
C GLY A 472 7.86 -1.48 -33.42
N VAL A 473 7.73 -2.33 -34.44
CA VAL A 473 7.37 -3.75 -34.27
C VAL A 473 8.33 -4.61 -35.07
N SER A 474 8.88 -5.66 -34.48
CA SER A 474 9.72 -6.62 -35.18
C SER A 474 9.12 -8.01 -35.03
N THR A 475 8.67 -8.61 -36.12
CA THR A 475 8.00 -9.92 -36.09
C THR A 475 8.44 -10.81 -37.24
N ARG A 476 8.26 -12.13 -37.09
CA ARG A 476 8.40 -13.06 -38.22
C ARG A 476 7.23 -12.93 -39.19
N ASP A 477 6.01 -13.23 -38.74
CA ASP A 477 4.83 -13.15 -39.59
C ASP A 477 3.73 -12.30 -38.94
N ILE A 478 2.91 -11.63 -39.75
CA ILE A 478 1.72 -10.88 -39.33
C ILE A 478 0.50 -11.45 -40.04
N GLY A 479 -0.47 -11.94 -39.27
CA GLY A 479 -1.69 -12.55 -39.79
C GLY A 479 -1.50 -13.97 -40.30
N SER A 480 -2.55 -14.46 -40.93
CA SER A 480 -2.61 -15.74 -41.65
C SER A 480 -3.81 -15.72 -42.60
N HIS A 481 -3.86 -16.60 -43.58
CA HIS A 481 -5.00 -16.68 -44.52
C HIS A 481 -6.35 -17.01 -43.86
N THR A 482 -6.32 -17.59 -42.65
CA THR A 482 -7.51 -18.06 -41.93
C THR A 482 -7.87 -17.16 -40.75
N SER A 483 -6.96 -16.29 -40.31
CA SER A 483 -7.19 -15.44 -39.15
C SER A 483 -7.86 -14.12 -39.55
N PRO A 484 -8.64 -13.52 -38.65
CA PRO A 484 -9.06 -12.13 -38.79
C PRO A 484 -7.87 -11.17 -38.94
N GLU A 485 -8.16 -9.96 -39.40
CA GLU A 485 -7.23 -8.85 -39.55
C GLU A 485 -6.48 -8.53 -38.26
N SER A 486 -5.21 -8.14 -38.40
CA SER A 486 -4.39 -7.63 -37.30
C SER A 486 -4.08 -6.18 -37.56
N THR A 487 -4.19 -5.34 -36.52
CA THR A 487 -3.93 -3.91 -36.62
C THR A 487 -2.63 -3.59 -35.88
N LEU A 488 -1.67 -3.02 -36.58
CA LEU A 488 -0.40 -2.56 -36.03
C LEU A 488 -0.32 -1.04 -36.11
N THR A 489 -0.20 -0.38 -34.98
CA THR A 489 -0.03 1.08 -34.87
C THR A 489 1.40 1.40 -34.42
N ILE A 490 2.07 2.29 -35.12
CA ILE A 490 3.46 2.68 -34.87
C ILE A 490 3.64 4.20 -34.78
N GLY A 491 4.67 4.65 -34.07
CA GLY A 491 5.05 6.07 -34.01
C GLY A 491 4.20 6.94 -33.08
N VAL A 492 3.19 6.36 -32.42
CA VAL A 492 2.36 7.08 -31.44
C VAL A 492 2.47 6.40 -30.08
N ASP A 493 2.69 7.20 -29.03
CA ASP A 493 2.71 6.68 -27.67
C ASP A 493 1.31 6.21 -27.24
N PRO A 494 1.16 4.97 -26.74
CA PRO A 494 -0.14 4.44 -26.33
C PRO A 494 -0.82 5.25 -25.22
N SER A 495 -0.06 5.92 -24.34
CA SER A 495 -0.61 6.73 -23.26
C SER A 495 -1.33 7.96 -23.81
N LEU A 496 -0.78 8.56 -24.87
CA LEU A 496 -1.42 9.68 -25.57
C LEU A 496 -2.69 9.21 -26.29
N LEU A 497 -2.66 8.06 -26.98
CA LEU A 497 -3.86 7.49 -27.60
C LEU A 497 -4.97 7.21 -26.57
N LYS A 498 -4.59 6.72 -25.39
CA LYS A 498 -5.55 6.49 -24.29
C LYS A 498 -6.15 7.82 -23.81
N GLN A 499 -5.35 8.87 -23.66
CA GLN A 499 -5.84 10.21 -23.32
C GLN A 499 -6.79 10.77 -24.39
N VAL A 500 -6.44 10.65 -25.68
CA VAL A 500 -7.32 11.06 -26.79
C VAL A 500 -8.64 10.31 -26.73
N SER A 501 -8.60 8.98 -26.58
CA SER A 501 -9.82 8.16 -26.51
C SER A 501 -10.69 8.53 -25.30
N GLN A 502 -10.08 8.84 -24.15
CA GLN A 502 -10.81 9.26 -22.95
C GLN A 502 -11.47 10.63 -23.16
N LEU A 503 -10.72 11.60 -23.69
CA LEU A 503 -11.24 12.93 -24.01
C LEU A 503 -12.36 12.88 -25.07
N GLU A 504 -12.25 12.00 -26.07
CA GLU A 504 -13.29 11.79 -27.08
C GLU A 504 -14.57 11.22 -26.47
N VAL A 505 -14.46 10.28 -25.53
CA VAL A 505 -15.60 9.74 -24.77
C VAL A 505 -16.23 10.82 -23.89
N ASP A 506 -15.42 11.58 -23.15
CA ASP A 506 -15.89 12.64 -22.26
C ASP A 506 -16.59 13.76 -23.04
N LEU A 507 -16.01 14.15 -24.18
CA LEU A 507 -16.57 15.15 -25.09
C LEU A 507 -17.88 14.66 -25.71
N ALA A 508 -17.96 13.40 -26.17
CA ALA A 508 -19.19 12.84 -26.71
C ALA A 508 -20.31 12.80 -25.66
N GLN A 509 -19.98 12.46 -24.41
CA GLN A 509 -20.93 12.48 -23.31
C GLN A 509 -21.42 13.91 -23.03
N LYS A 510 -20.50 14.88 -22.91
CA LYS A 510 -20.86 16.29 -22.66
C LYS A 510 -21.66 16.92 -23.80
N LYS A 511 -21.36 16.61 -25.06
CA LYS A 511 -22.17 17.04 -26.21
C LYS A 511 -23.57 16.46 -26.15
N LYS A 512 -23.71 15.19 -25.77
CA LYS A 512 -25.02 14.55 -25.58
C LYS A 512 -25.81 15.18 -24.43
N ASP A 513 -25.15 15.46 -23.30
CA ASP A 513 -25.78 16.13 -22.16
C ASP A 513 -26.30 17.52 -22.57
N LEU A 514 -25.50 18.28 -23.33
CA LEU A 514 -25.90 19.56 -23.90
C LEU A 514 -27.10 19.42 -24.87
N GLU A 515 -27.09 18.42 -25.77
CA GLU A 515 -28.23 18.16 -26.65
C GLU A 515 -29.50 17.85 -25.86
N THR A 516 -29.43 16.96 -24.85
CA THR A 516 -30.57 16.66 -23.99
C THR A 516 -31.05 17.88 -23.21
N PHE A 517 -30.13 18.72 -22.72
CA PHE A 517 -30.47 19.96 -22.03
C PHE A 517 -31.16 20.96 -22.96
N LYS A 518 -30.70 21.07 -24.21
CA LYS A 518 -31.34 21.91 -25.25
C LYS A 518 -32.73 21.40 -25.61
N GLU A 519 -32.93 20.08 -25.67
CA GLU A 519 -34.22 19.44 -25.94
C GLU A 519 -35.22 19.60 -24.77
N GLU A 520 -34.80 19.33 -23.53
CA GLU A 520 -35.64 19.44 -22.33
C GLU A 520 -36.10 20.87 -22.05
N ASN A 521 -35.20 21.84 -22.24
CA ASN A 521 -35.48 23.25 -21.98
C ASN A 521 -36.05 23.98 -23.21
N LYS A 522 -36.25 23.29 -24.34
CA LYS A 522 -36.61 23.91 -25.63
C LYS A 522 -35.80 25.17 -25.87
N VAL A 523 -34.48 25.05 -25.87
CA VAL A 523 -33.58 26.17 -26.16
C VAL A 523 -33.07 26.10 -27.60
N PRO A 524 -33.89 26.48 -28.60
CA PRO A 524 -33.38 27.03 -29.84
C PRO A 524 -33.28 28.56 -29.72
N GLU A 525 -32.79 29.22 -30.78
CA GLU A 525 -32.61 30.69 -30.92
C GLU A 525 -33.78 31.56 -30.40
N ASP A 526 -34.99 30.99 -30.30
CA ASP A 526 -36.22 31.63 -29.82
C ASP A 526 -36.23 31.99 -28.32
N VAL A 527 -35.43 31.40 -27.43
CA VAL A 527 -35.51 31.72 -25.98
C VAL A 527 -35.00 33.13 -25.68
N ALA A 528 -33.97 33.57 -26.38
CA ALA A 528 -33.50 34.96 -26.29
C ALA A 528 -34.60 35.93 -26.79
N GLU A 529 -35.28 35.58 -27.89
CA GLU A 529 -36.39 36.37 -28.42
C GLU A 529 -37.62 36.35 -27.49
N GLN A 530 -37.93 35.21 -26.89
CA GLN A 530 -39.00 35.07 -25.90
C GLN A 530 -38.71 35.88 -24.64
N LEU A 531 -37.46 35.89 -24.17
CA LEU A 531 -37.01 36.72 -23.04
C LEU A 531 -37.13 38.20 -23.37
N GLU A 532 -36.72 38.64 -24.56
CA GLU A 532 -36.92 40.03 -25.02
C GLU A 532 -38.41 40.39 -25.13
N GLN A 533 -39.25 39.49 -25.67
CA GLN A 533 -40.70 39.68 -25.74
C GLN A 533 -41.35 39.71 -24.35
N LEU A 534 -40.83 38.96 -23.39
CA LEU A 534 -41.25 38.96 -21.99
C LEU A 534 -40.85 40.28 -21.31
N ILE A 535 -39.61 40.74 -21.49
CA ILE A 535 -39.13 42.04 -20.99
C ILE A 535 -39.99 43.18 -21.55
N ALA A 536 -40.25 43.17 -22.86
CA ALA A 536 -41.10 44.15 -23.53
C ALA A 536 -42.56 44.14 -23.05
N LYS A 537 -43.06 43.02 -22.51
CA LYS A 537 -44.38 42.92 -21.86
C LYS A 537 -44.33 43.34 -20.39
N ILE A 538 -43.26 43.02 -19.67
CA ILE A 538 -43.09 43.29 -18.23
C ILE A 538 -42.91 44.79 -17.98
N ASP A 539 -42.07 45.48 -18.74
CA ASP A 539 -41.77 46.90 -18.56
C ASP A 539 -43.01 47.82 -18.57
N PRO A 540 -43.87 47.78 -19.61
CA PRO A 540 -45.08 48.62 -19.62
C PRO A 540 -46.10 48.19 -18.56
N LEU A 541 -46.16 46.90 -18.22
CA LEU A 541 -47.07 46.40 -17.18
C LEU A 541 -46.62 46.89 -15.79
N LYS A 542 -45.32 46.80 -15.49
CA LYS A 542 -44.71 47.29 -14.25
C LYS A 542 -44.95 48.79 -14.08
N ASP A 543 -44.70 49.57 -15.13
CA ASP A 543 -45.01 50.99 -15.20
C ASP A 543 -46.49 51.29 -14.90
N SER A 544 -47.40 50.50 -15.48
CA SER A 544 -48.84 50.68 -15.29
C SER A 544 -49.30 50.34 -13.86
N VAL A 545 -48.69 49.32 -13.25
CA VAL A 545 -48.93 48.90 -11.87
C VAL A 545 -48.40 49.96 -10.91
N GLU A 546 -47.18 50.48 -11.11
CA GLU A 546 -46.60 51.57 -10.30
C GLU A 546 -47.43 52.87 -10.40
N LYS A 547 -47.83 53.27 -11.62
CA LYS A 547 -48.71 54.43 -11.82
C LYS A 547 -50.05 54.24 -11.12
N THR A 548 -50.62 53.03 -11.16
CA THR A 548 -51.89 52.72 -10.49
C THR A 548 -51.75 52.65 -8.96
N GLU A 549 -50.62 52.15 -8.44
CA GLU A 549 -50.29 52.17 -7.01
C GLU A 549 -50.14 53.59 -6.47
N ALA A 550 -49.46 54.48 -7.19
CA ALA A 550 -49.27 55.87 -6.81
C ALA A 550 -50.60 56.65 -6.75
N ILE A 551 -51.55 56.30 -7.64
CA ILE A 551 -52.86 56.96 -7.71
C ILE A 551 -53.85 56.39 -6.69
N ARG A 552 -53.68 55.13 -6.26
CA ARG A 552 -54.53 54.43 -5.27
C ARG A 552 -54.76 55.21 -3.95
N PRO A 553 -53.76 55.79 -3.26
CA PRO A 553 -53.99 56.59 -2.06
C PRO A 553 -54.82 57.85 -2.36
N SER A 554 -54.62 58.49 -3.51
CA SER A 554 -55.43 59.65 -3.91
C SER A 554 -56.89 59.26 -4.23
N LEU A 555 -57.12 58.06 -4.79
CA LEU A 555 -58.45 57.51 -5.04
C LEU A 555 -59.15 57.12 -3.74
N ALA A 556 -58.42 56.56 -2.77
CA ALA A 556 -58.93 56.28 -1.43
C ALA A 556 -59.33 57.56 -0.69
N GLN A 557 -58.52 58.62 -0.77
CA GLN A 557 -58.86 59.94 -0.22
C GLN A 557 -60.09 60.56 -0.91
N LYS A 558 -60.19 60.45 -2.24
CA LYS A 558 -61.38 60.89 -2.99
C LYS A 558 -62.62 60.10 -2.60
N LEU A 559 -62.50 58.80 -2.34
CA LEU A 559 -63.59 57.97 -1.82
C LEU A 559 -64.06 58.48 -0.44
N GLU A 560 -63.14 58.79 0.48
CA GLU A 560 -63.49 59.36 1.79
C GLU A 560 -64.14 60.73 1.70
N ALA A 561 -63.66 61.59 0.80
CA ALA A 561 -64.25 62.91 0.56
C ALA A 561 -65.69 62.81 0.02
N VAL A 562 -65.98 61.85 -0.87
CA VAL A 562 -67.33 61.62 -1.40
C VAL A 562 -68.24 60.95 -0.37
N LYS A 563 -67.71 60.09 0.52
CA LYS A 563 -68.47 59.56 1.68
C LYS A 563 -68.96 60.67 2.60
N LYS A 564 -68.18 61.75 2.79
CA LYS A 564 -68.55 62.91 3.61
C LYS A 564 -69.62 63.82 2.97
N LYS A 565 -69.84 63.76 1.65
CA LYS A 565 -70.74 64.67 0.90
C LYS A 565 -72.18 64.15 0.66
N ALA A 566 -72.61 63.08 1.33
CA ALA A 566 -74.01 62.61 1.43
C ALA A 566 -74.81 62.39 0.10
N ASN A 567 -74.16 62.24 -1.06
CA ASN A 567 -74.85 61.96 -2.32
C ASN A 567 -74.82 60.45 -2.66
N LYS A 568 -75.90 59.72 -2.31
CA LYS A 568 -75.94 58.24 -2.31
C LYS A 568 -75.76 57.61 -3.71
N LYS A 569 -76.24 58.27 -4.78
CA LYS A 569 -76.13 57.78 -6.18
C LYS A 569 -74.72 57.95 -6.77
N GLU A 570 -74.03 59.05 -6.47
CA GLU A 570 -72.67 59.28 -6.95
C GLU A 570 -71.67 58.39 -6.21
N LEU A 571 -71.83 58.25 -4.90
CA LEU A 571 -71.01 57.36 -4.07
C LEU A 571 -71.06 55.90 -4.56
N GLN A 572 -72.25 55.39 -4.93
CA GLN A 572 -72.39 54.03 -5.48
C GLN A 572 -71.68 53.85 -6.82
N LYS A 573 -71.71 54.85 -7.70
CA LYS A 573 -71.00 54.81 -8.99
C LYS A 573 -69.48 54.83 -8.77
N THR A 574 -68.98 55.71 -7.89
CA THR A 574 -67.55 55.83 -7.58
C THR A 574 -67.00 54.58 -6.89
N ILE A 575 -67.78 53.97 -5.99
CA ILE A 575 -67.42 52.67 -5.38
C ILE A 575 -67.33 51.57 -6.45
N LYS A 576 -68.28 51.53 -7.39
CA LYS A 576 -68.27 50.54 -8.47
C LYS A 576 -67.03 50.68 -9.36
N THR A 577 -66.70 51.90 -9.77
CA THR A 577 -65.51 52.16 -10.60
C THR A 577 -64.22 51.87 -9.86
N ILE A 578 -64.12 52.19 -8.57
CA ILE A 578 -62.93 51.88 -7.76
C ILE A 578 -62.77 50.37 -7.59
N LYS A 579 -63.85 49.63 -7.33
CA LYS A 579 -63.82 48.16 -7.26
C LYS A 579 -63.39 47.53 -8.59
N GLU A 580 -63.87 48.04 -9.72
CA GLU A 580 -63.47 47.58 -11.06
C GLU A 580 -61.99 47.89 -11.37
N ILE A 581 -61.46 49.02 -10.89
CA ILE A 581 -60.03 49.36 -11.02
C ILE A 581 -59.21 48.43 -10.12
N GLU A 582 -59.68 48.16 -8.90
CA GLU A 582 -58.98 47.33 -7.92
C GLU A 582 -58.91 45.86 -8.35
N THR A 583 -59.97 45.30 -8.95
CA THR A 583 -59.94 43.95 -9.53
C THR A 583 -59.00 43.85 -10.73
N LYS A 584 -59.01 44.84 -11.62
CA LYS A 584 -58.07 44.91 -12.76
C LYS A 584 -56.62 45.05 -12.29
N TYR A 585 -56.39 45.85 -11.26
CA TYR A 585 -55.08 46.04 -10.66
C TYR A 585 -54.54 44.75 -10.02
N GLN A 586 -55.38 44.01 -9.26
CA GLN A 586 -54.98 42.73 -8.69
C GLN A 586 -54.66 41.69 -9.79
N ALA A 587 -55.50 41.61 -10.82
CA ALA A 587 -55.24 40.73 -11.97
C ALA A 587 -53.95 41.10 -12.72
N ALA A 588 -53.66 42.39 -12.87
CA ALA A 588 -52.40 42.87 -13.47
C ALA A 588 -51.18 42.52 -12.61
N LYS A 589 -51.29 42.62 -11.28
CA LYS A 589 -50.23 42.26 -10.32
C LYS A 589 -49.94 40.76 -10.32
N GLU A 590 -50.97 39.92 -10.33
CA GLU A 590 -50.82 38.46 -10.43
C GLU A 590 -50.17 38.05 -11.75
N ASN A 591 -50.59 38.66 -12.87
CA ASN A 591 -49.96 38.39 -14.17
C ASN A 591 -48.49 38.86 -14.21
N LEU A 592 -48.18 40.03 -13.63
CA LEU A 592 -46.80 40.53 -13.52
C LEU A 592 -45.94 39.56 -12.71
N ALA A 593 -46.42 39.09 -11.55
CA ALA A 593 -45.71 38.12 -10.72
C ALA A 593 -45.43 36.81 -11.47
N ARG A 594 -46.40 36.32 -12.26
CA ARG A 594 -46.23 35.13 -13.10
C ARG A 594 -45.16 35.33 -14.18
N LEU A 595 -45.17 36.47 -14.88
CA LEU A 595 -44.20 36.76 -15.93
C LEU A 595 -42.78 36.95 -15.39
N ILE A 596 -42.62 37.51 -14.18
CA ILE A 596 -41.32 37.63 -13.51
C ILE A 596 -40.78 36.25 -13.13
N GLN A 597 -41.62 35.36 -12.59
CA GLN A 597 -41.21 34.00 -12.24
C GLN A 597 -40.81 33.17 -13.47
N GLU A 598 -41.51 33.35 -14.59
CA GLU A 598 -41.19 32.73 -15.88
C GLU A 598 -39.85 33.25 -16.43
N ARG A 599 -39.60 34.56 -16.30
CA ARG A 599 -38.30 35.17 -16.63
C ARG A 599 -37.15 34.62 -15.77
N GLU A 600 -37.31 34.56 -14.45
CA GLU A 600 -36.27 34.05 -13.55
C GLU A 600 -35.90 32.59 -13.84
N LYS A 601 -36.90 31.78 -14.20
CA LYS A 601 -36.69 30.38 -14.62
C LYS A 601 -35.88 30.31 -15.92
N LEU A 602 -36.27 31.09 -16.94
CA LEU A 602 -35.56 31.16 -18.22
C LEU A 602 -34.14 31.71 -18.07
N GLU A 603 -33.92 32.74 -17.24
CA GLU A 603 -32.57 33.29 -16.97
C GLU A 603 -31.66 32.26 -16.29
N LYS A 604 -32.21 31.43 -15.39
CA LYS A 604 -31.45 30.35 -14.76
C LYS A 604 -31.06 29.26 -15.75
N GLU A 605 -32.01 28.82 -16.57
CA GLU A 605 -31.77 27.80 -17.62
C GLU A 605 -30.80 28.30 -18.70
N LEU A 606 -30.86 29.58 -19.06
CA LEU A 606 -29.91 30.22 -19.99
C LEU A 606 -28.52 30.41 -19.37
N GLY A 607 -28.41 30.55 -18.05
CA GLY A 607 -27.12 30.71 -17.36
C GLY A 607 -26.26 29.45 -17.32
N GLU A 608 -26.87 28.27 -17.40
CA GLU A 608 -26.17 26.98 -17.36
C GLU A 608 -25.60 26.57 -18.73
N LEU A 609 -26.22 27.03 -19.83
CA LEU A 609 -25.80 26.73 -21.21
C LEU A 609 -24.39 27.22 -21.57
N PRO A 610 -24.01 28.50 -21.35
CA PRO A 610 -22.67 29.00 -21.63
C PRO A 610 -21.59 28.24 -20.84
N GLN A 611 -21.93 27.74 -19.65
CA GLN A 611 -20.99 26.96 -18.84
C GLN A 611 -20.73 25.59 -19.48
N MET A 612 -21.77 24.89 -19.91
CA MET A 612 -21.63 23.61 -20.64
C MET A 612 -20.91 23.79 -21.98
N GLU A 613 -21.22 24.83 -22.74
CA GLU A 613 -20.56 25.15 -24.01
C GLU A 613 -19.07 25.52 -23.81
N ALA A 614 -18.75 26.24 -22.74
CA ALA A 614 -17.37 26.54 -22.36
C ALA A 614 -16.59 25.28 -21.99
N GLU A 615 -17.18 24.36 -21.21
CA GLU A 615 -16.56 23.07 -20.86
C GLU A 615 -16.26 22.22 -22.11
N ILE A 616 -17.19 22.15 -23.07
CA ILE A 616 -16.99 21.45 -24.34
C ILE A 616 -15.85 22.08 -25.13
N THR A 617 -15.84 23.42 -25.24
CA THR A 617 -14.78 24.16 -25.94
C THR A 617 -13.41 23.93 -25.30
N GLU A 618 -13.36 23.86 -23.96
CA GLU A 618 -12.13 23.55 -23.23
C GLU A 618 -11.65 22.11 -23.49
N LEU A 619 -12.57 21.14 -23.49
CA LEU A 619 -12.27 19.74 -23.82
C LEU A 619 -11.79 19.59 -25.27
N GLU A 620 -12.43 20.27 -26.23
CA GLU A 620 -12.02 20.32 -27.63
C GLU A 620 -10.61 20.88 -27.77
N LYS A 621 -10.30 21.97 -27.04
CA LYS A 621 -8.96 22.55 -27.01
C LYS A 621 -7.92 21.57 -26.47
N LYS A 622 -8.21 20.90 -25.34
CA LYS A 622 -7.31 19.89 -24.75
C LYS A 622 -7.09 18.72 -25.70
N LEU A 623 -8.15 18.25 -26.36
CA LEU A 623 -8.07 17.18 -27.34
C LEU A 623 -7.19 17.58 -28.53
N GLU A 624 -7.34 18.81 -29.03
CA GLU A 624 -6.51 19.35 -30.10
C GLU A 624 -5.04 19.52 -29.67
N GLU A 625 -4.80 19.98 -28.44
CA GLU A 625 -3.45 20.07 -27.86
C GLU A 625 -2.77 18.68 -27.81
N VAL A 626 -3.48 17.64 -27.36
CA VAL A 626 -2.94 16.26 -27.32
C VAL A 626 -2.73 15.69 -28.73
N LYS A 627 -3.66 15.95 -29.67
CA LYS A 627 -3.51 15.54 -31.08
C LYS A 627 -2.30 16.23 -31.74
N ASN A 628 -2.04 17.49 -31.40
CA ASN A 628 -0.86 18.21 -31.88
C ASN A 628 0.46 17.64 -31.32
N LEU A 629 0.46 17.16 -30.06
CA LEU A 629 1.63 16.46 -29.51
C LEU A 629 1.92 15.14 -30.26
N ILE A 630 0.89 14.45 -30.73
CA ILE A 630 1.03 13.23 -31.53
C ILE A 630 1.55 13.57 -32.93
N SER A 631 1.03 14.63 -33.56
CA SER A 631 1.39 15.00 -34.94
C SER A 631 2.82 15.54 -35.08
N ASP A 632 3.31 16.26 -34.06
CA ASP A 632 4.65 16.84 -34.03
C ASP A 632 5.75 15.79 -33.82
N ASP A 633 5.40 14.62 -33.26
CA ASP A 633 6.35 13.54 -33.04
C ASP A 633 6.66 12.79 -34.35
N ARG A 634 7.63 13.32 -35.09
CA ARG A 634 8.13 12.74 -36.34
C ARG A 634 9.02 11.51 -36.11
N GLN A 635 8.65 10.64 -35.19
CA GLN A 635 9.40 9.43 -34.96
C GLN A 635 9.15 8.42 -36.08
N THR A 636 10.23 8.05 -36.77
CA THR A 636 10.18 6.99 -37.76
C THR A 636 10.32 5.63 -37.08
N ALA A 637 9.18 5.06 -36.68
CA ALA A 637 9.11 3.72 -36.10
C ALA A 637 8.87 2.68 -37.20
N PRO A 638 9.78 1.73 -37.46
CA PRO A 638 9.58 0.73 -38.51
C PRO A 638 8.84 -0.52 -38.00
N ILE A 639 8.04 -1.14 -38.87
CA ILE A 639 7.55 -2.51 -38.72
C ILE A 639 8.43 -3.42 -39.56
N LYS A 640 9.26 -4.24 -38.92
CA LYS A 640 10.17 -5.19 -39.57
C LYS A 640 9.51 -6.57 -39.61
N VAL A 641 9.26 -7.08 -40.80
CA VAL A 641 8.66 -8.40 -41.03
C VAL A 641 9.71 -9.32 -41.66
N HIS A 642 10.17 -10.32 -40.93
CA HIS A 642 11.21 -11.25 -41.40
C HIS A 642 10.68 -12.39 -42.28
N GLY A 643 9.38 -12.66 -42.20
CA GLY A 643 8.67 -13.73 -42.91
C GLY A 643 7.64 -13.13 -43.86
N THR A 644 6.35 -13.28 -43.56
CA THR A 644 5.24 -12.81 -44.41
C THR A 644 4.27 -11.93 -43.62
N ALA A 645 3.94 -10.76 -44.15
CA ALA A 645 2.77 -9.99 -43.77
C ALA A 645 1.63 -10.40 -44.71
N TYR A 646 0.57 -11.00 -44.16
CA TYR A 646 -0.56 -11.47 -44.94
C TYR A 646 -1.51 -10.31 -45.30
N ARG A 647 -2.26 -10.47 -46.39
CA ARG A 647 -3.34 -9.55 -46.79
C ARG A 647 -4.34 -9.28 -45.65
N SER A 648 -5.04 -8.15 -45.73
CA SER A 648 -5.96 -7.63 -44.70
C SER A 648 -5.27 -7.23 -43.40
N THR A 649 -3.93 -7.21 -43.35
CA THR A 649 -3.22 -6.56 -42.23
C THR A 649 -3.36 -5.06 -42.37
N ILE A 650 -3.75 -4.39 -41.29
CA ILE A 650 -3.90 -2.95 -41.22
C ILE A 650 -2.68 -2.38 -40.49
N ILE A 651 -1.98 -1.46 -41.14
CA ILE A 651 -0.83 -0.76 -40.59
C ILE A 651 -1.22 0.72 -40.46
N LYS A 652 -1.11 1.26 -39.25
CA LYS A 652 -1.41 2.66 -38.94
C LYS A 652 -0.12 3.34 -38.48
N GLY A 653 0.25 4.41 -39.16
CA GLY A 653 1.22 5.39 -38.70
C GLY A 653 0.55 6.48 -37.88
N VAL A 654 1.27 7.58 -37.68
CA VAL A 654 0.81 8.80 -37.03
C VAL A 654 -0.21 9.52 -37.92
N HIS A 655 0.04 9.58 -39.23
CA HIS A 655 -0.71 10.38 -40.20
C HIS A 655 -1.25 9.57 -41.39
N ALA A 656 -0.81 8.32 -41.54
CA ALA A 656 -1.19 7.45 -42.66
C ALA A 656 -1.70 6.08 -42.20
N GLU A 657 -2.56 5.46 -43.01
CA GLU A 657 -3.04 4.08 -42.82
C GLU A 657 -2.88 3.29 -44.13
N LEU A 658 -2.46 2.04 -44.01
CA LEU A 658 -2.24 1.12 -45.11
C LEU A 658 -2.88 -0.24 -44.79
N GLU A 659 -3.84 -0.65 -45.60
CA GLU A 659 -4.36 -2.02 -45.61
C GLU A 659 -3.65 -2.82 -46.71
N LEU A 660 -3.03 -3.94 -46.34
CA LEU A 660 -2.34 -4.81 -47.29
C LEU A 660 -3.35 -5.55 -48.17
N ARG A 661 -3.28 -5.32 -49.48
CA ARG A 661 -4.10 -6.02 -50.48
C ARG A 661 -3.56 -7.41 -50.82
N ASP A 662 -2.24 -7.53 -50.86
CA ASP A 662 -1.51 -8.75 -51.21
C ASP A 662 -0.52 -9.12 -50.10
N ASP A 663 -0.08 -10.38 -50.09
CA ASP A 663 0.91 -10.86 -49.14
C ASP A 663 2.30 -10.30 -49.46
N GLU A 664 2.91 -9.61 -48.50
CA GLU A 664 4.27 -9.09 -48.63
C GLU A 664 5.26 -9.95 -47.84
N LYS A 665 6.35 -10.36 -48.50
CA LYS A 665 7.41 -11.18 -47.88
C LYS A 665 8.64 -10.34 -47.61
N LYS A 666 9.22 -10.51 -46.41
CA LYS A 666 10.44 -9.82 -45.98
C LYS A 666 10.33 -8.32 -46.23
N ALA A 667 9.36 -7.67 -45.59
CA ALA A 667 9.07 -6.25 -45.79
C ALA A 667 9.40 -5.44 -44.53
N ILE A 668 9.77 -4.18 -44.73
CA ILE A 668 9.78 -3.13 -43.72
C ILE A 668 8.67 -2.16 -44.10
N PHE A 669 7.76 -1.90 -43.18
CA PHE A 669 6.78 -0.83 -43.32
C PHE A 669 7.21 0.35 -42.46
N GLN A 670 7.23 1.53 -43.03
CA GLN A 670 7.58 2.74 -42.30
C GLN A 670 6.80 3.92 -42.88
N GLU A 671 6.36 4.81 -42.01
CA GLU A 671 5.79 6.09 -42.43
C GLU A 671 6.90 7.02 -42.91
N ILE A 672 6.75 7.49 -44.15
CA ILE A 672 7.66 8.41 -44.81
C ILE A 672 6.89 9.69 -45.11
N TYR A 673 7.50 10.82 -44.77
CA TYR A 673 7.00 12.15 -45.08
C TYR A 673 7.60 12.60 -46.41
N LYS A 674 6.76 12.70 -47.44
CA LYS A 674 7.11 13.26 -48.75
C LYS A 674 6.67 14.72 -48.80
N VAL A 675 7.44 15.54 -49.49
CA VAL A 675 7.05 16.92 -49.79
C VAL A 675 6.60 16.94 -51.24
N ASP A 676 5.35 17.33 -51.46
CA ASP A 676 4.78 17.50 -52.80
C ASP A 676 5.31 18.75 -53.51
N GLU A 677 5.06 18.86 -54.81
CA GLU A 677 5.46 19.99 -55.65
C GLU A 677 4.89 21.35 -55.17
N GLU A 678 3.89 21.33 -54.29
CA GLU A 678 3.27 22.50 -53.64
C GLU A 678 3.83 22.79 -52.21
N ASP A 679 4.97 22.21 -51.82
CA ASP A 679 5.55 22.29 -50.45
C ASP A 679 4.65 21.74 -49.33
N LYS A 680 3.64 20.93 -49.67
CA LYS A 680 2.80 20.20 -48.69
C LYS A 680 3.47 18.90 -48.28
N VAL A 681 3.51 18.62 -46.99
CA VAL A 681 4.03 17.36 -46.46
C VAL A 681 2.92 16.30 -46.47
N GLU A 682 3.02 15.31 -47.37
CA GLU A 682 2.17 14.13 -47.37
C GLU A 682 2.88 12.97 -46.65
N SER A 683 2.17 12.29 -45.75
CA SER A 683 2.64 11.08 -45.08
C SER A 683 2.11 9.84 -45.79
N VAL A 684 2.98 8.90 -46.13
CA VAL A 684 2.60 7.62 -46.73
C VAL A 684 3.37 6.50 -46.04
N ILE A 685 2.69 5.39 -45.74
CA ILE A 685 3.37 4.16 -45.31
C ILE A 685 3.99 3.51 -46.54
N ALA A 686 5.32 3.51 -46.60
CA ALA A 686 6.07 2.83 -47.65
C ALA A 686 6.40 1.40 -47.22
N SER A 687 6.31 0.46 -48.16
CA SER A 687 6.85 -0.89 -48.02
C SER A 687 8.18 -1.01 -48.77
N GLU A 688 9.23 -1.41 -48.04
CA GLU A 688 10.56 -1.68 -48.60
C GLU A 688 10.97 -3.14 -48.33
N PRO A 689 11.70 -3.79 -49.25
CA PRO A 689 12.22 -5.13 -48.98
C PRO A 689 13.28 -5.08 -47.87
N LEU A 690 13.12 -5.93 -46.87
CA LEU A 690 14.06 -6.14 -45.77
C LEU A 690 15.37 -6.70 -46.34
N LYS A 691 16.35 -5.81 -46.55
CA LYS A 691 17.71 -6.20 -46.96
C LYS A 691 18.37 -6.93 -45.78
N GLU A 692 18.55 -8.25 -45.90
CA GLU A 692 19.40 -8.99 -44.98
C GLU A 692 20.81 -8.39 -45.04
N LYS A 693 21.28 -7.80 -43.93
CA LYS A 693 22.71 -7.49 -43.78
C LYS A 693 23.46 -8.80 -44.04
N GLY A 694 24.26 -8.82 -45.12
CA GLY A 694 25.01 -9.98 -45.55
C GLY A 694 25.76 -10.61 -44.37
N LYS A 695 25.59 -11.93 -44.23
CA LYS A 695 26.29 -12.77 -43.27
C LYS A 695 27.81 -12.70 -43.39
#